data_AF-A0A938MR00-F1
#
_entry.id   AF-A0A938MR00-F1
#
_cell.length_a   1.000
_cell.length_b   1.000
_cell.length_c   1.000
_cell.angle_alpha   90.00
_cell.angle_beta   90.00
_cell.angle_gamma   90.00
#
_symmetry.space_group_name_H-M   'P 1'
#
loop_
_entity.id
_entity.type
_entity.pdbx_description
1 polymer ?
#
loop_
_entity_poly.entity_id
_entity_poly.type
_entity_poly.pdbx_seq_one_letter_code
_entity_poly.pdbx_strand_id
1 'polypeptide(L)'
;MRAQQAKSSGPTTRRRFLRRSAAAAAGLAWGIPRFVRGAAEDIHPAGDWASVRGVNFFPGYARNAYETWAKYDARDTAKTLRMIRGIGFNSVRIWLHSDAYFEDPAKFLASVRDCLDACARLELTAMPVLFDACGVEPRADARSVPMREVYDSLLLSPAGTPEVRESLIRYGKGIARQLAPDTPVPWPSDPSVLFWEWWRPNPGASRCGPEHYERLEQYARAVLEEFDRHPAVLIWDIHNEPPVAEPFTSFVRHMCGVADALALTKPTTIGAAGTEATEAFADVVPVLSFHTYHTGEALRADFDAARRISRRHGDKPMLLTECLANVVFQPPARADLARDDGQLAHYRAVLPEILAGGFGWYSWGGVVGNLFASSCDIVYPNGYKRPAGAYLQAMLAGDTAMADRFQPRVTGAPPEFGSGVLVSPLPLVDQGTTHWDRLHGVNFIPSYARTAIESWRNYDAAVVDRELGFARSLGFNAVRAWLHEQAYLAGPDQFLADLDDFVARCARHDLYVIVVLFDQCGSHYDLAAATPISLGDKVASHGARPGEAEFVDQLTRRGTEAGQTLLAITRDMLLPHPSSPVTLWTQWWYPNPAPDELGDDAWPRMERYARAVADRIGANPRIIAWDALNEPGGHVGYQAFARRAARCLRELQVAAPVTIGVADFQDVPLFVDDVDLLSFHTYEQDQALASRLAEAKRYAAQVGKEIIVTECLSNFPTPDWYDGTDWGQLAHYQRNLPILAEGGIGWTSWGLVCGNLFETFTGLMYQTGFRRPAANFVAGSLGGFVDPD
;
A
#
# COMPACT_ATOMS: atom_id res chain seq x y z
N MET A 1 83.54 17.05 31.21
CA MET A 1 84.07 18.44 31.13
C MET A 1 83.69 19.03 29.78
N ARG A 2 82.98 20.17 29.81
CA ARG A 2 82.83 21.22 28.76
C ARG A 2 82.03 20.83 27.48
N ALA A 3 81.15 21.66 26.91
CA ALA A 3 80.54 22.94 27.30
C ALA A 3 79.38 23.28 26.31
N GLN A 4 78.35 23.96 26.83
CA GLN A 4 77.54 25.12 26.31
C GLN A 4 77.46 25.40 24.78
N GLN A 5 76.41 25.96 24.15
CA GLN A 5 75.14 26.61 24.54
C GLN A 5 74.27 26.89 23.28
N ALA A 6 72.92 26.89 23.43
CA ALA A 6 71.87 27.77 22.83
C ALA A 6 71.74 27.92 21.27
N LYS A 7 70.56 28.04 20.60
CA LYS A 7 69.16 28.38 20.96
C LYS A 7 68.20 28.15 19.76
N SER A 8 66.92 27.85 20.07
CA SER A 8 65.62 28.12 19.35
C SER A 8 65.40 27.58 17.92
N SER A 9 64.23 27.06 17.49
CA SER A 9 62.85 26.95 18.02
C SER A 9 62.05 26.02 17.07
N GLY A 10 61.38 24.99 17.58
CA GLY A 10 59.90 24.92 17.54
C GLY A 10 59.40 23.70 16.73
N PRO A 11 58.32 23.00 17.12
CA PRO A 11 58.43 21.56 17.26
C PRO A 11 57.44 20.67 16.45
N THR A 12 57.94 19.46 16.21
CA THR A 12 57.30 18.13 16.34
C THR A 12 56.29 17.61 15.31
N THR A 13 56.73 16.55 14.63
CA THR A 13 55.98 15.31 14.42
C THR A 13 56.99 14.15 14.38
N ARG A 14 56.71 13.03 15.05
CA ARG A 14 57.25 11.73 14.61
C ARG A 14 56.47 10.52 15.11
N ARG A 15 56.25 9.63 14.16
CA ARG A 15 55.48 8.37 14.16
C ARG A 15 56.34 7.15 14.55
N ARG A 16 55.61 6.12 15.01
CA ARG A 16 55.79 4.65 14.84
C ARG A 16 56.92 3.97 15.65
N PHE A 17 56.75 2.78 16.25
CA PHE A 17 56.38 1.47 15.67
C PHE A 17 56.26 0.42 16.80
N LEU A 18 55.37 -0.59 16.68
CA LEU A 18 55.67 -2.05 16.73
C LEU A 18 54.40 -2.93 16.71
N ARG A 19 54.54 -4.13 16.11
CA ARG A 19 53.54 -5.17 15.82
C ARG A 19 54.02 -6.52 16.41
N ARG A 20 53.09 -7.38 16.88
CA ARG A 20 52.95 -8.87 16.73
C ARG A 20 52.09 -9.44 17.88
N SER A 21 50.86 -9.93 17.63
CA SER A 21 50.42 -11.36 17.45
C SER A 21 50.13 -12.07 18.80
N ALA A 22 49.05 -12.82 19.08
CA ALA A 22 47.87 -13.32 18.36
C ALA A 22 46.78 -13.84 19.34
N ALA A 23 45.53 -13.87 18.87
CA ALA A 23 44.39 -14.80 19.14
C ALA A 23 44.06 -15.34 20.56
N ALA A 24 42.84 -15.07 21.06
CA ALA A 24 41.73 -16.04 21.20
C ALA A 24 40.56 -15.47 22.04
N ALA A 25 39.37 -16.02 21.79
CA ALA A 25 38.08 -15.89 22.50
C ALA A 25 37.10 -14.80 22.02
N ALA A 26 36.11 -15.29 21.29
CA ALA A 26 34.90 -14.64 20.85
C ALA A 26 33.93 -14.32 22.01
N GLY A 27 33.20 -13.21 21.88
CA GLY A 27 32.07 -12.84 22.72
C GLY A 27 31.29 -11.70 22.05
N LEU A 28 30.01 -11.95 21.78
CA LEU A 28 29.05 -11.15 21.02
C LEU A 28 29.14 -9.61 21.20
N ALA A 29 29.31 -8.88 20.10
CA ALA A 29 28.80 -7.50 19.93
C ALA A 29 28.84 -7.13 18.43
N TRP A 30 27.73 -7.31 17.71
CA TRP A 30 27.60 -6.84 16.33
C TRP A 30 27.43 -5.31 16.31
N GLY A 31 28.52 -4.63 15.95
CA GLY A 31 28.60 -3.49 15.03
C GLY A 31 27.54 -2.38 15.09
N ILE A 32 27.69 -1.44 16.01
CA ILE A 32 27.24 -0.05 15.80
C ILE A 32 28.33 0.65 14.97
N PRO A 33 28.05 1.20 13.76
CA PRO A 33 29.00 2.05 13.07
C PRO A 33 29.23 3.31 13.91
N ARG A 34 30.45 3.44 14.40
CA ARG A 34 30.93 4.61 15.15
C ARG A 34 31.09 5.77 14.17
N PHE A 35 30.00 6.47 13.84
CA PHE A 35 30.11 7.73 13.11
C PHE A 35 30.50 8.87 14.06
N VAL A 36 31.43 9.66 13.54
CA VAL A 36 32.25 10.67 14.19
C VAL A 36 31.37 11.82 14.68
N ARG A 37 31.59 12.26 15.93
CA ARG A 37 31.16 13.58 16.42
C ARG A 37 31.88 14.67 15.60
N GLY A 38 31.26 15.10 14.51
CA GLY A 38 31.47 16.41 13.89
C GLY A 38 30.31 17.33 14.29
N ALA A 39 30.54 18.62 14.45
CA ALA A 39 29.48 19.58 14.70
C ALA A 39 28.40 19.44 13.62
N ALA A 40 27.15 19.17 14.01
CA ALA A 40 26.05 19.00 13.07
C ALA A 40 25.82 20.34 12.36
N GLU A 41 26.16 20.39 11.07
CA GLU A 41 25.67 21.44 10.18
C GLU A 41 24.14 21.28 10.06
N ASP A 42 23.41 22.39 10.03
CA ASP A 42 21.95 22.38 9.86
C ASP A 42 21.57 21.59 8.59
N ILE A 43 20.57 20.71 8.70
CA ILE A 43 20.13 19.81 7.62
C ILE A 43 19.64 20.59 6.38
N HIS A 44 19.27 21.87 6.57
CA HIS A 44 18.76 22.76 5.55
C HIS A 44 19.53 24.09 5.55
N PRO A 45 19.90 24.64 4.37
CA PRO A 45 20.52 25.96 4.29
C PRO A 45 19.62 27.03 4.92
N ALA A 46 20.18 27.87 5.78
CA ALA A 46 19.43 28.94 6.42
C ALA A 46 18.84 29.90 5.36
N GLY A 47 17.52 30.15 5.43
CA GLY A 47 16.83 31.15 4.62
C GLY A 47 16.25 30.67 3.28
N ASP A 48 16.49 29.43 2.85
CA ASP A 48 15.91 28.88 1.61
C ASP A 48 14.50 28.28 1.81
N TRP A 49 13.56 29.12 2.24
CA TRP A 49 12.19 28.67 2.54
C TRP A 49 11.46 28.07 1.33
N ALA A 50 11.82 28.49 0.12
CA ALA A 50 11.15 28.07 -1.11
C ALA A 50 11.43 26.61 -1.51
N SER A 51 12.49 25.98 -0.99
CA SER A 51 12.83 24.59 -1.28
C SER A 51 12.19 23.58 -0.33
N VAL A 52 11.45 24.03 0.68
CA VAL A 52 10.71 23.14 1.58
C VAL A 52 9.62 22.39 0.81
N ARG A 53 9.71 21.06 0.81
CA ARG A 53 8.75 20.10 0.28
C ARG A 53 8.36 19.18 1.44
N GLY A 54 7.34 19.60 2.17
CA GLY A 54 6.94 18.98 3.42
C GLY A 54 5.64 18.22 3.33
N VAL A 55 5.37 17.44 4.39
CA VAL A 55 4.10 16.75 4.61
C VAL A 55 3.65 16.93 6.06
N ASN A 56 2.35 17.06 6.26
CA ASN A 56 1.70 17.03 7.57
C ASN A 56 1.75 15.59 8.11
N PHE A 57 2.52 15.37 9.18
CA PHE A 57 2.94 14.04 9.62
C PHE A 57 2.15 13.51 10.81
N PHE A 58 1.58 12.31 10.62
CA PHE A 58 1.08 11.44 11.67
C PHE A 58 1.58 10.01 11.43
N PRO A 59 1.95 9.26 12.49
CA PRO A 59 2.26 7.84 12.35
C PRO A 59 0.97 7.03 12.16
N GLY A 60 1.08 5.87 11.51
CA GLY A 60 -0.10 5.12 11.03
C GLY A 60 -1.02 4.61 12.14
N TYR A 61 -0.50 4.44 13.37
CA TYR A 61 -1.29 3.99 14.53
C TYR A 61 -2.13 5.11 15.16
N ALA A 62 -1.75 6.37 15.01
CA ALA A 62 -2.31 7.48 15.77
C ALA A 62 -3.58 8.02 15.14
N ARG A 63 -4.57 8.32 15.98
CA ARG A 63 -5.85 8.94 15.57
C ARG A 63 -5.84 10.46 15.67
N ASN A 64 -4.92 11.01 16.47
CA ASN A 64 -4.74 12.44 16.73
C ASN A 64 -3.36 12.70 17.35
N ALA A 65 -3.03 13.97 17.55
CA ALA A 65 -1.75 14.40 18.13
C ALA A 65 -1.52 13.87 19.55
N TYR A 66 -2.55 13.76 20.40
CA TYR A 66 -2.41 13.19 21.74
C TYR A 66 -1.94 11.73 21.67
N GLU A 67 -2.57 10.90 20.83
CA GLU A 67 -2.22 9.48 20.71
C GLU A 67 -0.85 9.26 20.10
N THR A 68 -0.39 10.13 19.20
CA THR A 68 0.99 10.12 18.66
C THR A 68 2.02 10.03 19.79
N TRP A 69 1.80 10.76 20.89
CA TRP A 69 2.76 10.82 21.99
C TRP A 69 2.41 9.88 23.14
N ALA A 70 1.13 9.75 23.49
CA ALA A 70 0.70 8.84 24.55
C ALA A 70 1.01 7.37 24.19
N LYS A 71 0.94 7.00 22.91
CA LYS A 71 1.16 5.64 22.39
C LYS A 71 2.39 5.56 21.47
N TYR A 72 3.37 6.43 21.67
CA TYR A 72 4.53 6.55 20.78
C TYR A 72 5.20 5.21 20.46
N ASP A 73 5.26 4.86 19.16
CA ASP A 73 5.96 3.70 18.62
C ASP A 73 7.11 4.15 17.70
N ALA A 74 8.35 4.01 18.19
CA ALA A 74 9.56 4.38 17.47
C ALA A 74 9.73 3.63 16.13
N ARG A 75 9.32 2.36 16.06
CA ARG A 75 9.48 1.52 14.88
C ARG A 75 8.53 1.96 13.78
N ASP A 76 7.26 2.20 14.12
CA ASP A 76 6.27 2.67 13.16
C ASP A 76 6.57 4.11 12.71
N THR A 77 6.95 5.00 13.63
CA THR A 77 7.38 6.36 13.29
C THR A 77 8.56 6.34 12.32
N ALA A 78 9.62 5.56 12.60
CA ALA A 78 10.77 5.46 11.71
C ALA A 78 10.43 4.81 10.35
N LYS A 79 9.46 3.90 10.31
CA LYS A 79 8.96 3.28 9.07
C LYS A 79 8.21 4.32 8.21
N THR A 80 7.30 5.06 8.82
CA THR A 80 6.48 6.08 8.17
C THR A 80 7.35 7.22 7.63
N LEU A 81 8.31 7.72 8.42
CA LEU A 81 9.25 8.75 7.97
C LEU A 81 10.12 8.29 6.78
N ARG A 82 10.51 7.00 6.73
CA ARG A 82 11.23 6.44 5.57
C ARG A 82 10.38 6.44 4.30
N MET A 83 9.09 6.11 4.42
CA MET A 83 8.16 6.15 3.29
C MET A 83 7.98 7.57 2.77
N ILE A 84 7.81 8.54 3.68
CA ILE A 84 7.73 9.97 3.38
C ILE A 84 8.99 10.46 2.66
N ARG A 85 10.18 10.12 3.18
CA ARG A 85 11.44 10.45 2.52
C ARG A 85 11.53 9.82 1.13
N GLY A 86 11.00 8.60 0.97
CA GLY A 86 10.94 7.89 -0.31
C GLY A 86 10.11 8.58 -1.38
N ILE A 87 9.09 9.37 -1.03
CA ILE A 87 8.31 10.20 -1.98
C ILE A 87 9.14 11.39 -2.49
N GLY A 88 10.18 11.80 -1.77
CA GLY A 88 10.99 12.98 -2.08
C GLY A 88 10.72 14.19 -1.19
N PHE A 89 9.89 14.04 -0.14
CA PHE A 89 9.77 15.07 0.89
C PHE A 89 11.11 15.29 1.61
N ASN A 90 11.34 16.53 2.04
CA ASN A 90 12.53 16.97 2.78
C ASN A 90 12.19 17.60 4.15
N SER A 91 10.90 17.71 4.47
CA SER A 91 10.42 18.23 5.76
C SER A 91 9.16 17.52 6.23
N VAL A 92 8.90 17.55 7.53
CA VAL A 92 7.65 17.09 8.16
C VAL A 92 7.11 18.14 9.12
N ARG A 93 5.80 18.37 9.13
CA ARG A 93 5.12 19.20 10.13
C ARG A 93 4.46 18.27 11.15
N ILE A 94 4.80 18.41 12.43
CA ILE A 94 4.52 17.41 13.48
C ILE A 94 3.72 18.06 14.62
N TRP A 95 2.54 17.53 14.92
CA TRP A 95 1.71 18.04 16.01
C TRP A 95 2.12 17.51 17.37
N LEU A 96 2.46 18.42 18.29
CA LEU A 96 2.67 18.13 19.69
C LEU A 96 1.36 18.27 20.49
N HIS A 97 1.33 17.71 21.71
CA HIS A 97 0.11 17.76 22.52
C HIS A 97 0.41 17.91 24.01
N SER A 98 -0.06 19.00 24.62
CA SER A 98 0.23 19.33 26.03
C SER A 98 -0.31 18.30 27.02
N ASP A 99 -1.49 17.71 26.77
CA ASP A 99 -2.04 16.69 27.67
C ASP A 99 -1.15 15.42 27.75
N ALA A 100 -0.55 14.98 26.64
CA ALA A 100 0.39 13.85 26.66
C ALA A 100 1.67 14.19 27.43
N TYR A 101 2.13 15.45 27.36
CA TYR A 101 3.23 15.93 28.19
C TYR A 101 2.86 15.91 29.68
N PHE A 102 1.68 16.40 30.07
CA PHE A 102 1.32 16.44 31.50
C PHE A 102 1.03 15.06 32.11
N GLU A 103 0.70 14.05 31.31
CA GLU A 103 0.57 12.67 31.77
C GLU A 103 1.93 12.05 32.11
N ASP A 104 2.93 12.23 31.24
CA ASP A 104 4.28 11.73 31.47
C ASP A 104 5.32 12.63 30.75
N PRO A 105 5.80 13.69 31.43
CA PRO A 105 6.73 14.65 30.81
C PRO A 105 8.03 14.01 30.32
N ALA A 106 8.56 13.04 31.07
CA ALA A 106 9.83 12.40 30.74
C ALA A 106 9.70 11.51 29.51
N LYS A 107 8.63 10.68 29.45
CA LYS A 107 8.35 9.87 28.27
C LYS A 107 8.04 10.74 27.06
N PHE A 108 7.23 11.79 27.21
CA PHE A 108 6.88 12.70 26.12
C PHE A 108 8.14 13.32 25.48
N LEU A 109 9.01 13.93 26.29
CA LEU A 109 10.25 14.53 25.79
C LEU A 109 11.18 13.48 25.16
N ALA A 110 11.29 12.28 25.73
CA ALA A 110 12.07 11.20 25.14
C ALA A 110 11.52 10.75 23.78
N SER A 111 10.20 10.67 23.63
CA SER A 111 9.51 10.33 22.38
C SER A 111 9.69 11.41 21.30
N VAL A 112 9.57 12.70 21.67
CA VAL A 112 9.83 13.81 20.74
C VAL A 112 11.29 13.77 20.28
N ARG A 113 12.24 13.53 21.19
CA ARG A 113 13.64 13.37 20.86
C ARG A 113 13.89 12.24 19.86
N ASP A 114 13.36 11.04 20.11
CA ASP A 114 13.53 9.91 19.19
C ASP A 114 12.93 10.19 17.80
N CYS A 115 11.78 10.88 17.75
CA CYS A 115 11.18 11.28 16.49
C CYS A 115 12.06 12.26 15.71
N LEU A 116 12.60 13.29 16.39
CA LEU A 116 13.50 14.27 15.77
C LEU A 116 14.84 13.64 15.38
N ASP A 117 15.37 12.71 16.16
CA ASP A 117 16.57 11.93 15.81
C ASP A 117 16.31 11.06 14.57
N ALA A 118 15.10 10.49 14.44
CA ALA A 118 14.70 9.75 13.25
C ALA A 118 14.61 10.65 12.01
N CYS A 119 14.05 11.86 12.15
CA CYS A 119 14.08 12.88 11.09
C CYS A 119 15.52 13.21 10.68
N ALA A 120 16.40 13.47 11.65
CA ALA A 120 17.80 13.79 11.38
C ALA A 120 18.55 12.67 10.65
N ARG A 121 18.34 11.41 11.05
CA ARG A 121 18.91 10.23 10.37
C ARG A 121 18.46 10.08 8.92
N LEU A 122 17.30 10.62 8.57
CA LEU A 122 16.70 10.56 7.24
C LEU A 122 16.87 11.86 6.45
N GLU A 123 17.63 12.82 6.99
CA GLU A 123 17.82 14.16 6.41
C GLU A 123 16.48 14.88 6.18
N LEU A 124 15.52 14.67 7.08
CA LEU A 124 14.27 15.40 7.14
C LEU A 124 14.38 16.53 8.15
N THR A 125 13.96 17.72 7.74
CA THR A 125 13.66 18.79 8.67
C THR A 125 12.27 18.61 9.30
N ALA A 126 12.04 19.29 10.42
CA ALA A 126 10.80 19.22 11.18
C ALA A 126 10.30 20.62 11.54
N MET A 127 9.00 20.82 11.42
CA MET A 127 8.23 21.93 11.98
C MET A 127 7.33 21.39 13.10
N PRO A 128 7.76 21.41 14.36
CA PRO A 128 6.90 21.02 15.47
C PRO A 128 5.84 22.10 15.71
N VAL A 129 4.60 21.66 15.90
CA VAL A 129 3.42 22.49 16.19
C VAL A 129 3.12 22.38 17.68
N LEU A 130 3.24 23.48 18.43
CA LEU A 130 3.05 23.47 19.89
C LEU A 130 1.58 23.32 20.28
N PHE A 131 0.71 24.03 19.57
CA PHE A 131 -0.71 24.20 19.86
C PHE A 131 -1.57 24.13 18.59
N ASP A 132 -2.85 23.79 18.73
CA ASP A 132 -3.79 23.54 17.66
C ASP A 132 -5.23 23.86 18.12
N ALA A 133 -5.94 24.72 17.38
CA ALA A 133 -7.30 25.12 17.71
C ALA A 133 -8.35 24.08 17.26
N CYS A 134 -7.97 23.20 16.34
CA CYS A 134 -8.91 22.31 15.68
C CYS A 134 -9.41 21.20 16.60
N GLY A 135 -10.58 20.64 16.28
CA GLY A 135 -11.15 19.51 17.00
C GLY A 135 -12.16 19.88 18.07
N VAL A 136 -12.57 18.88 18.85
CA VAL A 136 -13.64 19.02 19.84
C VAL A 136 -13.09 18.81 21.24
N GLU A 137 -13.44 19.70 22.16
CA GLU A 137 -13.03 19.59 23.56
C GLU A 137 -13.59 18.30 24.20
N PRO A 138 -12.78 17.54 24.95
CA PRO A 138 -13.26 16.39 25.70
C PRO A 138 -14.34 16.79 26.71
N ARG A 139 -15.49 16.09 26.72
CA ARG A 139 -16.57 16.32 27.68
C ARG A 139 -16.74 15.12 28.61
N ALA A 140 -17.03 15.39 29.89
CA ALA A 140 -17.26 14.34 30.89
C ALA A 140 -18.56 13.56 30.68
N ASP A 141 -19.53 14.13 29.94
CA ASP A 141 -20.82 13.51 29.61
C ASP A 141 -20.80 12.74 28.27
N ALA A 142 -19.65 12.71 27.58
CA ALA A 142 -19.52 11.94 26.34
C ALA A 142 -19.64 10.44 26.64
N ARG A 143 -20.60 9.77 25.99
CA ARG A 143 -20.85 8.32 26.11
C ARG A 143 -20.37 7.59 24.85
N SER A 144 -19.79 6.40 25.00
CA SER A 144 -19.45 5.56 23.84
C SER A 144 -20.71 4.91 23.27
N VAL A 145 -21.00 5.12 21.98
CA VAL A 145 -22.10 4.48 21.24
C VAL A 145 -21.58 3.90 19.91
N PRO A 146 -22.19 2.84 19.35
CA PRO A 146 -21.78 2.31 18.05
C PRO A 146 -21.95 3.33 16.92
N MET A 147 -20.99 3.40 15.98
CA MET A 147 -21.05 4.28 14.79
C MET A 147 -22.35 4.17 14.00
N ARG A 148 -22.98 2.99 13.96
CA ARG A 148 -24.29 2.82 13.33
C ARG A 148 -25.39 3.59 14.06
N GLU A 149 -25.44 3.54 15.38
CA GLU A 149 -26.40 4.31 16.19
C GLU A 149 -26.22 5.80 15.95
N VAL A 150 -24.97 6.23 15.80
CA VAL A 150 -24.66 7.60 15.42
C VAL A 150 -25.23 7.93 14.05
N TYR A 151 -24.82 7.20 13.02
CA TYR A 151 -25.28 7.40 11.65
C TYR A 151 -26.81 7.48 11.54
N ASP A 152 -27.52 6.53 12.19
CA ASP A 152 -28.98 6.48 12.23
C ASP A 152 -29.58 7.71 12.94
N SER A 153 -28.99 8.13 14.06
CA SER A 153 -29.47 9.31 14.79
C SER A 153 -29.20 10.63 14.05
N LEU A 154 -28.16 10.74 13.21
CA LEU A 154 -27.90 11.95 12.41
C LEU A 154 -28.88 12.07 11.24
N LEU A 155 -29.12 10.94 10.55
CA LEU A 155 -30.10 10.84 9.48
C LEU A 155 -31.49 11.29 9.94
N LEU A 156 -31.84 10.91 11.16
CA LEU A 156 -33.13 11.17 11.77
C LEU A 156 -33.16 12.48 12.58
N SER A 157 -32.03 13.17 12.76
CA SER A 157 -31.96 14.39 13.57
C SER A 157 -32.68 15.56 12.87
N PRO A 158 -33.60 16.28 13.55
CA PRO A 158 -34.24 17.47 13.01
C PRO A 158 -33.28 18.67 12.87
N ALA A 159 -32.09 18.63 13.49
CA ALA A 159 -31.09 19.70 13.47
C ALA A 159 -30.18 19.72 12.23
N GLY A 160 -30.14 18.64 11.43
CA GLY A 160 -29.32 18.59 10.21
C GLY A 160 -29.93 19.37 9.05
N THR A 161 -29.15 20.22 8.38
CA THR A 161 -29.59 20.84 7.12
C THR A 161 -29.73 19.77 6.03
N PRO A 162 -30.56 19.99 4.98
CA PRO A 162 -30.70 19.06 3.86
C PRO A 162 -29.34 18.64 3.24
N GLU A 163 -28.40 19.58 3.15
CA GLU A 163 -27.06 19.39 2.56
C GLU A 163 -26.15 18.51 3.43
N VAL A 164 -26.27 18.63 4.77
CA VAL A 164 -25.57 17.77 5.73
C VAL A 164 -26.15 16.35 5.69
N ARG A 165 -27.48 16.20 5.59
CA ARG A 165 -28.12 14.88 5.45
C ARG A 165 -27.76 14.22 4.12
N GLU A 166 -27.74 14.97 3.03
CA GLU A 166 -27.32 14.46 1.72
C GLU A 166 -25.84 14.02 1.74
N SER A 167 -24.96 14.80 2.39
CA SER A 167 -23.56 14.43 2.61
C SER A 167 -23.42 13.17 3.49
N LEU A 168 -24.22 13.03 4.55
CA LEU A 168 -24.20 11.82 5.40
C LEU A 168 -24.74 10.59 4.66
N ILE A 169 -25.83 10.70 3.90
CA ILE A 169 -26.38 9.60 3.08
C ILE A 169 -25.37 9.13 2.03
N ARG A 170 -24.66 10.08 1.40
CA ARG A 170 -23.71 9.83 0.32
C ARG A 170 -22.32 9.38 0.83
N TYR A 171 -21.89 9.82 2.01
CA TYR A 171 -20.50 9.62 2.50
C TYR A 171 -20.38 8.93 3.87
N GLY A 172 -21.37 9.09 4.74
CA GLY A 172 -21.38 8.53 6.10
C GLY A 172 -21.30 7.00 6.12
N LYS A 173 -21.83 6.33 5.08
CA LYS A 173 -21.66 4.88 4.87
C LYS A 173 -20.21 4.47 4.60
N GLY A 174 -19.42 5.29 3.90
CA GLY A 174 -18.02 5.01 3.60
C GLY A 174 -17.13 5.13 4.85
N ILE A 175 -17.33 6.20 5.62
CA ILE A 175 -16.66 6.41 6.92
C ILE A 175 -17.08 5.33 7.93
N ALA A 176 -18.38 4.98 7.97
CA ALA A 176 -18.89 3.89 8.82
C ALA A 176 -18.50 2.48 8.34
N ARG A 177 -18.02 2.31 7.09
CA ARG A 177 -17.46 1.05 6.56
C ARG A 177 -15.95 0.95 6.79
N GLN A 178 -15.22 2.06 6.78
CA GLN A 178 -13.79 2.13 7.14
C GLN A 178 -13.56 1.82 8.62
N LEU A 179 -14.56 2.15 9.44
CA LEU A 179 -14.67 1.72 10.81
C LEU A 179 -15.42 0.40 10.88
N ALA A 180 -15.04 -0.51 11.77
CA ALA A 180 -15.84 -1.70 12.01
C ALA A 180 -17.28 -1.28 12.40
N PRO A 181 -18.33 -2.02 12.00
CA PRO A 181 -19.75 -1.68 12.26
C PRO A 181 -20.07 -1.36 13.73
N ASP A 182 -19.25 -1.87 14.66
CA ASP A 182 -19.39 -1.72 16.11
C ASP A 182 -18.31 -0.83 16.74
N THR A 183 -17.65 0.04 15.96
CA THR A 183 -16.66 0.97 16.51
C THR A 183 -17.36 1.95 17.46
N PRO A 184 -17.04 1.96 18.76
CA PRO A 184 -17.67 2.88 19.70
C PRO A 184 -17.08 4.28 19.50
N VAL A 185 -17.92 5.30 19.33
CA VAL A 185 -17.52 6.71 19.27
C VAL A 185 -18.14 7.53 20.40
N PRO A 186 -17.46 8.59 20.88
CA PRO A 186 -18.00 9.48 21.90
C PRO A 186 -19.16 10.32 21.36
N TRP A 187 -20.37 10.08 21.85
CA TRP A 187 -21.62 10.73 21.41
C TRP A 187 -21.73 12.21 21.87
N PRO A 188 -22.01 13.17 20.96
CA PRO A 188 -22.45 14.52 21.30
C PRO A 188 -23.92 14.79 20.92
N SER A 189 -24.40 15.99 21.26
CA SER A 189 -25.70 16.54 20.86
C SER A 189 -25.72 17.16 19.45
N ASP A 190 -24.58 17.30 18.77
CA ASP A 190 -24.42 17.97 17.47
C ASP A 190 -23.80 17.04 16.40
N PRO A 191 -24.53 16.75 15.30
CA PRO A 191 -24.09 15.96 14.16
C PRO A 191 -22.78 16.36 13.45
N SER A 192 -22.42 17.64 13.45
CA SER A 192 -21.25 18.18 12.71
C SER A 192 -19.91 17.80 13.36
N VAL A 193 -19.96 17.35 14.61
CA VAL A 193 -18.82 17.05 15.48
C VAL A 193 -18.14 15.73 15.09
N LEU A 194 -18.83 14.83 14.39
CA LEU A 194 -18.32 13.49 14.02
C LEU A 194 -17.08 13.46 13.14
N PHE A 195 -16.89 14.49 12.31
CA PHE A 195 -15.68 14.62 11.49
C PHE A 195 -14.47 15.04 12.32
N TRP A 196 -14.71 15.66 13.49
CA TRP A 196 -13.71 16.27 14.37
C TRP A 196 -13.59 15.58 15.73
N GLU A 197 -14.46 14.61 16.06
CA GLU A 197 -14.54 13.93 17.38
C GLU A 197 -13.28 13.15 17.75
N TRP A 198 -12.49 12.75 16.76
CA TRP A 198 -11.21 12.11 17.01
C TRP A 198 -10.09 13.11 17.15
N TRP A 199 -10.27 14.34 16.69
CA TRP A 199 -9.29 15.40 16.81
C TRP A 199 -9.49 16.17 18.11
N ARG A 200 -8.42 16.34 18.87
CA ARG A 200 -8.46 17.00 20.18
C ARG A 200 -7.73 18.34 20.10
N PRO A 201 -8.38 19.46 20.47
CA PRO A 201 -7.73 20.76 20.47
C PRO A 201 -6.70 20.83 21.59
N ASN A 202 -5.63 21.58 21.34
CA ASN A 202 -4.48 21.71 22.21
C ASN A 202 -3.99 23.17 22.22
N PRO A 203 -4.36 24.01 23.19
CA PRO A 203 -5.47 23.85 24.11
C PRO A 203 -6.82 24.09 23.40
N GLY A 204 -7.90 23.59 23.99
CA GLY A 204 -9.25 24.04 23.61
C GLY A 204 -9.49 25.50 24.02
N ALA A 205 -10.50 26.14 23.43
CA ALA A 205 -10.90 27.51 23.74
C ALA A 205 -11.09 27.74 25.25
N SER A 206 -11.63 26.76 25.98
CA SER A 206 -11.81 26.82 27.44
C SER A 206 -10.50 26.89 28.22
N ARG A 207 -9.38 26.51 27.60
CA ARG A 207 -8.04 26.46 28.18
C ARG A 207 -7.10 27.56 27.66
N CYS A 208 -7.61 28.47 26.83
CA CYS A 208 -6.87 29.63 26.31
C CYS A 208 -6.92 30.86 27.23
N GLY A 209 -7.56 30.77 28.40
CA GLY A 209 -7.63 31.87 29.38
C GLY A 209 -6.33 32.08 30.18
N PRO A 210 -6.08 33.30 30.70
CA PRO A 210 -4.88 33.62 31.51
C PRO A 210 -4.65 32.70 32.70
N GLU A 211 -5.71 32.14 33.29
CA GLU A 211 -5.68 31.17 34.38
C GLU A 211 -4.95 29.86 34.01
N HIS A 212 -4.77 29.59 32.72
CA HIS A 212 -4.08 28.41 32.20
C HIS A 212 -2.66 28.71 31.69
N TYR A 213 -2.26 29.99 31.62
CA TYR A 213 -0.99 30.39 31.02
C TYR A 213 0.21 29.76 31.72
N GLU A 214 0.28 29.82 33.05
CA GLU A 214 1.41 29.27 33.81
C GLU A 214 1.66 27.79 33.49
N ARG A 215 0.57 27.00 33.43
CA ARG A 215 0.64 25.58 33.09
C ARG A 215 1.11 25.38 31.65
N LEU A 216 0.49 26.06 30.69
CA LEU A 216 0.81 25.86 29.26
C LEU A 216 2.20 26.43 28.89
N GLU A 217 2.67 27.46 29.59
CA GLU A 217 4.05 27.96 29.52
C GLU A 217 5.05 26.91 29.98
N GLN A 218 4.75 26.17 31.05
CA GLN A 218 5.64 25.09 31.51
C GLN A 218 5.87 24.05 30.41
N TYR A 219 4.81 23.67 29.70
CA TYR A 219 4.90 22.76 28.55
C TYR A 219 5.68 23.39 27.39
N ALA A 220 5.32 24.61 26.99
CA ALA A 220 5.98 25.29 25.87
C ALA A 220 7.48 25.49 26.12
N ARG A 221 7.86 25.95 27.31
CA ARG A 221 9.27 26.12 27.71
C ARG A 221 10.02 24.79 27.72
N ALA A 222 9.44 23.74 28.30
CA ALA A 222 10.08 22.42 28.35
C ALA A 222 10.39 21.87 26.95
N VAL A 223 9.50 22.08 25.98
CA VAL A 223 9.71 21.66 24.59
C VAL A 223 10.72 22.56 23.87
N LEU A 224 10.51 23.88 23.93
CA LEU A 224 11.32 24.85 23.20
C LEU A 224 12.78 24.84 23.69
N GLU A 225 13.02 24.86 25.00
CA GLU A 225 14.38 24.86 25.56
C GLU A 225 15.14 23.56 25.25
N GLU A 226 14.45 22.42 25.26
CA GLU A 226 15.05 21.10 25.05
C GLU A 226 15.43 20.83 23.58
N PHE A 227 14.64 21.36 22.63
CA PHE A 227 14.72 20.98 21.21
C PHE A 227 15.07 22.10 20.24
N ASP A 228 15.11 23.37 20.66
CA ASP A 228 15.41 24.50 19.74
C ASP A 228 16.73 24.31 18.98
N ARG A 229 17.76 23.75 19.63
CA ARG A 229 19.05 23.48 18.99
C ARG A 229 19.15 22.13 18.29
N HIS A 230 18.05 21.38 18.19
CA HIS A 230 18.07 20.08 17.54
C HIS A 230 18.24 20.27 16.02
N PRO A 231 19.16 19.54 15.35
CA PRO A 231 19.49 19.78 13.93
C PRO A 231 18.33 19.52 12.96
N ALA A 232 17.36 18.69 13.33
CA ALA A 232 16.14 18.49 12.55
C ALA A 232 15.13 19.64 12.65
N VAL A 233 15.14 20.45 13.72
CA VAL A 233 14.14 21.52 13.88
C VAL A 233 14.48 22.68 12.93
N LEU A 234 13.54 22.97 12.03
CA LEU A 234 13.64 24.06 11.05
C LEU A 234 13.01 25.35 11.58
N ILE A 235 11.82 25.22 12.17
CA ILE A 235 10.96 26.34 12.57
C ILE A 235 9.93 25.84 13.58
N TRP A 236 9.51 26.71 14.49
CA TRP A 236 8.45 26.43 15.46
C TRP A 236 7.12 27.00 14.99
N ASP A 237 6.11 26.15 14.88
CA ASP A 237 4.74 26.61 14.69
C ASP A 237 4.07 26.75 16.06
N ILE A 238 3.85 27.98 16.48
CA ILE A 238 3.33 28.28 17.82
C ILE A 238 1.88 27.83 17.92
N HIS A 239 1.10 27.97 16.87
CA HIS A 239 -0.32 27.61 16.90
C HIS A 239 -0.86 27.31 15.50
N ASN A 240 -1.49 26.16 15.35
CA ASN A 240 -2.25 25.81 14.16
C ASN A 240 -3.68 26.37 14.22
N GLU A 241 -4.09 26.98 13.13
CA GLU A 241 -5.41 27.56 12.82
C GLU A 241 -6.08 28.35 13.96
N PRO A 242 -5.39 29.28 14.65
CA PRO A 242 -6.05 30.08 15.67
C PRO A 242 -7.11 31.00 15.04
N PRO A 243 -8.35 30.99 15.57
CA PRO A 243 -9.34 32.00 15.22
C PRO A 243 -8.81 33.40 15.55
N VAL A 244 -9.13 34.39 14.70
CA VAL A 244 -8.90 35.81 15.00
C VAL A 244 -10.02 36.32 15.90
N ALA A 245 -10.12 35.71 17.08
CA ALA A 245 -11.13 35.99 18.08
C ALA A 245 -10.60 35.64 19.48
N GLU A 246 -11.10 36.32 20.50
CA GLU A 246 -10.83 35.93 21.88
C GLU A 246 -11.48 34.59 22.22
N PRO A 247 -10.86 33.75 23.07
CA PRO A 247 -9.58 33.98 23.77
C PRO A 247 -8.30 33.66 22.98
N PHE A 248 -8.41 33.13 21.75
CA PHE A 248 -7.25 32.66 20.98
C PHE A 248 -6.27 33.75 20.60
N THR A 249 -6.75 34.94 20.19
CA THR A 249 -5.88 36.06 19.81
C THR A 249 -4.91 36.44 20.93
N SER A 250 -5.41 36.60 22.15
CA SER A 250 -4.58 36.93 23.31
C SER A 250 -3.66 35.77 23.70
N PHE A 251 -4.14 34.53 23.65
CA PHE A 251 -3.35 33.33 23.95
C PHE A 251 -2.15 33.17 23.00
N VAL A 252 -2.38 33.28 21.69
CA VAL A 252 -1.32 33.13 20.68
C VAL A 252 -0.27 34.22 20.83
N ARG A 253 -0.70 35.48 21.00
CA ARG A 253 0.23 36.60 21.23
C ARG A 253 1.06 36.42 22.49
N HIS A 254 0.45 35.90 23.57
CA HIS A 254 1.16 35.56 24.79
C HIS A 254 2.22 34.47 24.56
N MET A 255 1.86 33.38 23.88
CA MET A 255 2.79 32.27 23.59
C MET A 255 3.93 32.67 22.62
N CYS A 256 3.68 33.57 21.67
CA CYS A 256 4.76 34.19 20.90
C CYS A 256 5.71 34.99 21.80
N GLY A 257 5.19 35.78 22.74
CA GLY A 257 6.01 36.50 23.72
C GLY A 257 6.85 35.58 24.62
N VAL A 258 6.32 34.40 24.96
CA VAL A 258 7.06 33.36 25.69
C VAL A 258 8.22 32.83 24.83
N ALA A 259 7.98 32.54 23.56
CA ALA A 259 9.03 32.11 22.62
C ALA A 259 10.11 33.20 22.42
N ASP A 260 9.71 34.46 22.26
CA ASP A 260 10.63 35.59 22.12
C ASP A 260 11.53 35.75 23.37
N ALA A 261 10.95 35.59 24.57
CA ALA A 261 11.68 35.69 25.83
C ALA A 261 12.74 34.58 26.01
N LEU A 262 12.58 33.44 25.33
CA LEU A 262 13.55 32.34 25.34
C LEU A 262 14.75 32.57 24.39
N ALA A 263 14.68 33.59 23.52
CA ALA A 263 15.71 33.89 22.52
C ALA A 263 16.09 32.65 21.68
N LEU A 264 15.07 32.03 21.09
CA LEU A 264 15.19 30.83 20.26
C LEU A 264 16.18 31.03 19.11
N THR A 265 16.94 29.99 18.79
CA THR A 265 17.84 29.97 17.63
C THR A 265 17.10 29.68 16.33
N LYS A 266 15.93 29.01 16.41
CA LYS A 266 15.05 28.74 15.28
C LYS A 266 13.89 29.74 15.25
N PRO A 267 13.43 30.16 14.05
CA PRO A 267 12.35 31.12 13.92
C PRO A 267 11.00 30.52 14.36
N THR A 268 10.01 31.39 14.54
CA THR A 268 8.62 31.03 14.83
C THR A 268 7.70 31.38 13.66
N THR A 269 6.56 30.68 13.59
CA THR A 269 5.43 30.98 12.71
C THR A 269 4.11 30.60 13.41
N ILE A 270 2.99 30.89 12.75
CA ILE A 270 1.64 30.52 13.14
C ILE A 270 0.98 29.92 11.90
N GLY A 271 0.54 28.66 11.96
CA GLY A 271 -0.20 27.96 10.90
C GLY A 271 -1.57 28.59 10.66
N ALA A 272 -1.64 29.64 9.84
CA ALA A 272 -2.84 30.46 9.71
C ALA A 272 -3.85 29.89 8.70
N ALA A 273 -5.12 29.75 9.12
CA ALA A 273 -6.25 29.33 8.30
C ALA A 273 -6.68 30.42 7.29
N GLY A 274 -5.80 30.72 6.34
CA GLY A 274 -5.98 31.73 5.30
C GLY A 274 -5.34 33.08 5.61
N THR A 275 -5.43 33.98 4.64
CA THR A 275 -4.65 35.23 4.61
C THR A 275 -5.09 36.29 5.62
N GLU A 276 -6.34 36.25 6.09
CA GLU A 276 -6.82 37.14 7.16
C GLU A 276 -6.10 36.87 8.49
N ALA A 277 -6.03 35.60 8.89
CA ALA A 277 -5.29 35.18 10.07
C ALA A 277 -3.78 35.43 9.90
N THR A 278 -3.23 35.21 8.70
CA THR A 278 -1.83 35.56 8.41
C THR A 278 -1.54 37.03 8.69
N GLU A 279 -2.40 37.95 8.23
CA GLU A 279 -2.24 39.39 8.47
C GLU A 279 -2.37 39.74 9.95
N ALA A 280 -3.33 39.14 10.66
CA ALA A 280 -3.64 39.44 12.06
C ALA A 280 -2.50 39.13 13.04
N PHE A 281 -1.62 38.18 12.68
CA PHE A 281 -0.47 37.79 13.50
C PHE A 281 0.88 38.10 12.84
N ALA A 282 0.89 38.79 11.69
CA ALA A 282 2.12 39.08 10.95
C ALA A 282 3.12 39.94 11.75
N ASP A 283 2.66 40.70 12.75
CA ASP A 283 3.51 41.54 13.60
C ASP A 283 4.30 40.75 14.65
N VAL A 284 3.84 39.56 15.05
CA VAL A 284 4.41 38.78 16.17
C VAL A 284 5.24 37.56 15.76
N VAL A 285 5.42 37.30 14.47
CA VAL A 285 6.27 36.21 13.98
C VAL A 285 7.26 36.67 12.90
N PRO A 286 8.48 36.11 12.84
CA PRO A 286 9.47 36.42 11.82
C PRO A 286 9.21 35.74 10.47
N VAL A 287 8.50 34.61 10.46
CA VAL A 287 8.14 33.86 9.23
C VAL A 287 6.62 33.73 9.18
N LEU A 288 6.04 34.15 8.06
CA LEU A 288 4.60 34.08 7.82
C LEU A 288 4.21 32.69 7.33
N SER A 289 2.98 32.27 7.59
CA SER A 289 2.42 31.11 6.94
C SER A 289 0.95 31.30 6.60
N PHE A 290 0.44 30.48 5.69
CA PHE A 290 -0.97 30.45 5.33
C PHE A 290 -1.35 29.05 4.84
N HIS A 291 -2.62 28.71 4.98
CA HIS A 291 -3.23 27.51 4.42
C HIS A 291 -4.04 27.87 3.18
N THR A 292 -4.06 27.00 2.17
CA THR A 292 -5.04 27.08 1.10
C THR A 292 -5.37 25.71 0.54
N TYR A 293 -6.66 25.52 0.32
CA TYR A 293 -7.25 24.35 -0.31
C TYR A 293 -7.97 24.71 -1.61
N HIS A 294 -7.83 25.97 -2.05
CA HIS A 294 -8.42 26.44 -3.31
C HIS A 294 -7.68 25.85 -4.51
N THR A 295 -8.34 25.92 -5.67
CA THR A 295 -7.80 25.46 -6.95
C THR A 295 -7.94 26.55 -8.02
N GLY A 296 -7.12 26.53 -9.07
CA GLY A 296 -7.26 27.42 -10.21
C GLY A 296 -7.11 28.90 -9.84
N GLU A 297 -8.07 29.74 -10.27
CA GLU A 297 -7.97 31.20 -10.07
C GLU A 297 -7.96 31.60 -8.59
N ALA A 298 -8.75 30.93 -7.75
CA ALA A 298 -8.78 31.21 -6.32
C ALA A 298 -7.43 30.90 -5.63
N LEU A 299 -6.77 29.80 -6.01
CA LEU A 299 -5.43 29.46 -5.51
C LEU A 299 -4.41 30.55 -5.88
N ARG A 300 -4.44 31.03 -7.13
CA ARG A 300 -3.57 32.13 -7.57
C ARG A 300 -3.86 33.43 -6.83
N ALA A 301 -5.13 33.71 -6.54
CA ALA A 301 -5.52 34.88 -5.75
C ALA A 301 -4.99 34.81 -4.31
N ASP A 302 -5.00 33.63 -3.69
CA ASP A 302 -4.40 33.40 -2.37
C ASP A 302 -2.90 33.65 -2.39
N PHE A 303 -2.18 33.15 -3.40
CA PHE A 303 -0.74 33.41 -3.55
C PHE A 303 -0.43 34.89 -3.67
N ASP A 304 -1.22 35.64 -4.44
CA ASP A 304 -1.02 37.07 -4.59
C ASP A 304 -1.37 37.85 -3.32
N ALA A 305 -2.41 37.43 -2.59
CA ALA A 305 -2.75 37.98 -1.28
C ALA A 305 -1.62 37.76 -0.28
N ALA A 306 -1.13 36.53 -0.17
CA ALA A 306 -0.01 36.18 0.68
C ALA A 306 1.23 37.06 0.37
N ARG A 307 1.58 37.24 -0.92
CA ARG A 307 2.72 38.11 -1.32
C ARG A 307 2.51 39.58 -0.96
N ARG A 308 1.27 40.09 -1.03
CA ARG A 308 0.96 41.46 -0.59
C ARG A 308 1.16 41.62 0.91
N ILE A 309 0.76 40.63 1.70
CA ILE A 309 0.96 40.61 3.15
C ILE A 309 2.47 40.62 3.46
N SER A 310 3.23 39.68 2.90
CA SER A 310 4.69 39.62 3.08
C SER A 310 5.37 40.98 2.79
N ARG A 311 5.05 41.63 1.67
CA ARG A 311 5.58 42.98 1.33
C ARG A 311 5.21 44.06 2.34
N ARG A 312 3.97 44.07 2.85
CA ARG A 312 3.54 45.05 3.87
C ARG A 312 4.30 44.91 5.18
N HIS A 313 4.74 43.69 5.48
CA HIS A 313 5.43 43.35 6.74
C HIS A 313 6.94 43.22 6.56
N GLY A 314 7.53 43.86 5.55
CA GLY A 314 8.98 43.95 5.36
C GLY A 314 9.59 42.75 4.63
N ASP A 315 8.87 42.21 3.66
CA ASP A 315 9.30 41.07 2.84
C ASP A 315 9.64 39.83 3.68
N LYS A 316 8.86 39.60 4.75
CA LYS A 316 9.01 38.43 5.62
C LYS A 316 8.90 37.14 4.80
N PRO A 317 9.74 36.12 5.07
CA PRO A 317 9.62 34.82 4.44
C PRO A 317 8.27 34.18 4.71
N MET A 318 7.84 33.28 3.82
CA MET A 318 6.50 32.71 3.88
C MET A 318 6.44 31.25 3.45
N LEU A 319 5.62 30.48 4.16
CA LEU A 319 5.36 29.06 3.90
C LEU A 319 3.86 28.79 3.68
N LEU A 320 3.56 27.85 2.79
CA LEU A 320 2.24 27.25 2.64
C LEU A 320 2.15 26.02 3.55
N THR A 321 1.70 26.17 4.78
CA THR A 321 1.80 25.12 5.80
C THR A 321 0.72 24.04 5.72
N GLU A 322 -0.33 24.25 4.92
CA GLU A 322 -1.28 23.20 4.56
C GLU A 322 -1.85 23.40 3.14
N CYS A 323 -1.80 22.33 2.34
CA CYS A 323 -2.35 22.28 0.98
C CYS A 323 -2.63 20.82 0.53
N LEU A 324 -3.10 20.65 -0.73
CA LEU A 324 -3.24 19.36 -1.44
C LEU A 324 -4.14 18.29 -0.79
N ALA A 325 -4.98 18.66 0.18
CA ALA A 325 -6.00 17.77 0.71
C ALA A 325 -7.12 17.52 -0.33
N ASN A 326 -7.30 16.27 -0.76
CA ASN A 326 -8.36 15.82 -1.65
C ASN A 326 -9.68 15.47 -0.91
N VAL A 327 -10.15 16.39 -0.05
CA VAL A 327 -11.38 16.44 0.82
C VAL A 327 -11.35 15.74 2.19
N VAL A 328 -11.70 16.48 3.28
CA VAL A 328 -12.96 16.44 4.10
C VAL A 328 -12.98 17.66 5.07
N PHE A 329 -13.07 18.91 4.58
CA PHE A 329 -13.17 20.05 5.52
C PHE A 329 -14.32 21.03 5.26
N GLN A 330 -14.90 21.06 4.04
CA GLN A 330 -16.02 21.96 3.74
C GLN A 330 -17.04 21.32 2.77
N PRO A 331 -18.36 21.45 3.04
CA PRO A 331 -19.42 21.03 2.13
C PRO A 331 -19.45 21.89 0.83
N PRO A 332 -19.83 21.34 -0.33
CA PRO A 332 -20.16 19.93 -0.56
C PRO A 332 -18.90 19.07 -0.72
N ALA A 333 -18.85 17.95 0.01
CA ALA A 333 -17.78 16.97 -0.14
C ALA A 333 -17.80 16.38 -1.56
N ARG A 334 -16.63 16.21 -2.18
CA ARG A 334 -16.46 15.72 -3.54
C ARG A 334 -16.11 14.23 -3.52
N ALA A 335 -17.12 13.38 -3.75
CA ALA A 335 -17.03 11.90 -3.73
C ALA A 335 -15.90 11.35 -4.60
N ASP A 336 -15.70 11.98 -5.75
CA ASP A 336 -14.71 11.64 -6.76
C ASP A 336 -13.30 11.69 -6.16
N LEU A 337 -13.03 12.69 -5.31
CA LEU A 337 -11.70 12.96 -4.78
C LEU A 337 -11.23 11.94 -3.72
N ALA A 338 -12.14 11.16 -3.11
CA ALA A 338 -11.76 10.10 -2.17
C ALA A 338 -11.21 8.84 -2.87
N ARG A 339 -11.47 8.69 -4.18
CA ARG A 339 -10.97 7.59 -5.01
C ARG A 339 -9.58 7.95 -5.55
N ASP A 340 -8.76 6.93 -5.83
CA ASP A 340 -7.37 7.11 -6.32
C ASP A 340 -7.31 7.95 -7.62
N ASP A 341 -8.31 7.83 -8.49
CA ASP A 341 -8.42 8.56 -9.76
C ASP A 341 -8.79 10.03 -9.55
N GLY A 342 -9.74 10.34 -8.66
CA GLY A 342 -10.06 11.72 -8.32
C GLY A 342 -8.97 12.41 -7.49
N GLN A 343 -8.33 11.70 -6.56
CA GLN A 343 -7.15 12.21 -5.85
C GLN A 343 -6.05 12.57 -6.85
N LEU A 344 -5.76 11.70 -7.82
CA LEU A 344 -4.79 11.99 -8.88
C LEU A 344 -5.21 13.18 -9.74
N ALA A 345 -6.48 13.29 -10.11
CA ALA A 345 -6.99 14.42 -10.87
C ALA A 345 -6.82 15.75 -10.11
N HIS A 346 -7.07 15.75 -8.80
CA HIS A 346 -6.82 16.90 -7.93
C HIS A 346 -5.34 17.27 -7.91
N TYR A 347 -4.44 16.31 -7.68
CA TYR A 347 -3.00 16.56 -7.68
C TYR A 347 -2.52 17.12 -9.03
N ARG A 348 -3.00 16.60 -10.17
CA ARG A 348 -2.68 17.14 -11.50
C ARG A 348 -3.12 18.59 -11.69
N ALA A 349 -4.25 18.97 -11.11
CA ALA A 349 -4.78 20.33 -11.23
C ALA A 349 -4.03 21.32 -10.32
N VAL A 350 -3.61 20.88 -9.13
CA VAL A 350 -3.15 21.79 -8.07
C VAL A 350 -1.64 21.80 -7.89
N LEU A 351 -0.98 20.64 -7.95
CA LEU A 351 0.45 20.52 -7.68
C LEU A 351 1.32 21.36 -8.63
N PRO A 352 1.08 21.42 -9.96
CA PRO A 352 1.85 22.30 -10.83
C PRO A 352 1.75 23.78 -10.45
N GLU A 353 0.57 24.24 -10.01
CA GLU A 353 0.38 25.62 -9.55
C GLU A 353 1.13 25.89 -8.24
N ILE A 354 1.11 24.94 -7.29
CA ILE A 354 1.88 25.04 -6.04
C ILE A 354 3.38 25.12 -6.33
N LEU A 355 3.90 24.26 -7.21
CA LEU A 355 5.32 24.26 -7.59
C LEU A 355 5.71 25.57 -8.29
N ALA A 356 4.83 26.13 -9.12
CA ALA A 356 5.04 27.44 -9.77
C ALA A 356 4.87 28.62 -8.80
N GLY A 357 4.16 28.45 -7.68
CA GLY A 357 3.90 29.48 -6.68
C GLY A 357 5.17 29.99 -5.98
N GLY A 358 6.23 29.19 -5.96
CA GLY A 358 7.54 29.57 -5.41
C GLY A 358 7.60 29.62 -3.88
N PHE A 359 6.60 29.05 -3.19
CA PHE A 359 6.60 28.89 -1.74
C PHE A 359 7.15 27.52 -1.34
N GLY A 360 7.77 27.45 -0.17
CA GLY A 360 7.88 26.18 0.54
C GLY A 360 6.50 25.74 1.00
N TRP A 361 6.22 24.44 0.97
CA TRP A 361 4.87 23.96 1.25
C TRP A 361 4.84 22.64 2.02
N TYR A 362 3.72 22.39 2.70
CA TYR A 362 3.41 21.14 3.38
C TYR A 362 2.04 20.61 2.91
N SER A 363 2.03 19.43 2.32
CA SER A 363 0.77 18.80 1.90
C SER A 363 0.15 18.00 3.04
N TRP A 364 -1.18 17.92 3.03
CA TRP A 364 -1.84 16.77 3.61
C TRP A 364 -1.62 15.52 2.76
N GLY A 365 -1.68 14.36 3.40
CA GLY A 365 -1.55 13.07 2.73
C GLY A 365 -0.17 12.44 2.89
N GLY A 366 0.01 11.69 3.97
CA GLY A 366 1.22 10.94 4.28
C GLY A 366 1.04 9.46 3.97
N VAL A 367 1.09 8.64 5.02
CA VAL A 367 0.87 7.20 4.94
C VAL A 367 -0.49 6.87 5.53
N VAL A 368 -1.30 6.09 4.80
CA VAL A 368 -2.63 5.62 5.20
C VAL A 368 -2.55 5.04 6.61
N GLY A 369 -3.35 5.60 7.51
CA GLY A 369 -3.37 5.20 8.91
C GLY A 369 -4.75 5.36 9.55
N ASN A 370 -4.75 5.40 10.88
CA ASN A 370 -5.97 5.58 11.68
C ASN A 370 -6.42 7.05 11.80
N LEU A 371 -5.77 7.96 11.07
CA LEU A 371 -6.15 9.37 11.03
C LEU A 371 -7.50 9.55 10.33
N PHE A 372 -8.26 10.56 10.72
CA PHE A 372 -9.55 10.90 10.10
C PHE A 372 -9.42 11.30 8.61
N ALA A 373 -8.20 11.61 8.14
CA ALA A 373 -7.90 12.05 6.78
C ALA A 373 -7.22 10.96 5.92
N SER A 374 -7.47 9.67 6.18
CA SER A 374 -6.85 8.56 5.43
C SER A 374 -7.18 8.57 3.92
N SER A 375 -8.28 9.22 3.52
CA SER A 375 -8.61 9.52 2.12
C SER A 375 -7.58 10.45 1.47
N CYS A 376 -6.92 11.31 2.26
CA CYS A 376 -5.90 12.24 1.81
C CYS A 376 -4.52 11.59 1.67
N ASP A 377 -4.27 10.48 2.37
CA ASP A 377 -2.97 9.81 2.34
C ASP A 377 -2.61 9.29 0.95
N ILE A 378 -1.32 9.34 0.62
CA ILE A 378 -0.79 9.06 -0.72
C ILE A 378 0.13 7.84 -0.75
N VAL A 379 0.34 7.19 0.38
CA VAL A 379 1.15 5.97 0.52
C VAL A 379 0.42 4.96 1.39
N TYR A 380 0.33 3.70 0.96
CA TYR A 380 -0.24 2.62 1.76
C TYR A 380 0.73 2.14 2.87
N PRO A 381 0.25 1.49 3.94
CA PRO A 381 1.09 1.07 5.07
C PRO A 381 2.18 0.04 4.72
N ASN A 382 2.05 -0.61 3.56
CA ASN A 382 3.01 -1.55 2.99
C ASN A 382 4.10 -0.85 2.14
N GLY A 383 4.05 0.48 1.99
CA GLY A 383 5.01 1.28 1.24
C GLY A 383 4.66 1.52 -0.23
N TYR A 384 3.53 0.98 -0.70
CA TYR A 384 3.05 1.25 -2.06
C TYR A 384 2.50 2.67 -2.16
N LYS A 385 2.88 3.39 -3.21
CA LYS A 385 2.39 4.75 -3.46
C LYS A 385 1.03 4.67 -4.14
N ARG A 386 0.06 5.44 -3.68
CA ARG A 386 -1.16 5.72 -4.45
C ARG A 386 -0.80 6.48 -5.72
N PRO A 387 -1.66 6.51 -6.76
CA PRO A 387 -1.34 7.19 -8.01
C PRO A 387 -0.94 8.67 -7.83
N ALA A 388 -1.59 9.39 -6.92
CA ALA A 388 -1.21 10.76 -6.58
C ALA A 388 0.18 10.87 -5.91
N GLY A 389 0.55 9.91 -5.07
CA GLY A 389 1.88 9.84 -4.45
C GLY A 389 2.99 9.53 -5.47
N ALA A 390 2.72 8.64 -6.43
CA ALA A 390 3.64 8.38 -7.53
C ALA A 390 3.80 9.61 -8.46
N TYR A 391 2.69 10.29 -8.77
CA TYR A 391 2.71 11.53 -9.54
C TYR A 391 3.49 12.65 -8.83
N LEU A 392 3.24 12.84 -7.53
CA LEU A 392 3.99 13.81 -6.72
C LEU A 392 5.49 13.51 -6.74
N GLN A 393 5.88 12.25 -6.52
CA GLN A 393 7.28 11.85 -6.56
C GLN A 393 7.94 12.17 -7.90
N ALA A 394 7.29 11.85 -9.02
CA ALA A 394 7.80 12.14 -10.36
C ALA A 394 7.99 13.65 -10.58
N MET A 395 7.03 14.47 -10.16
CA MET A 395 7.09 15.93 -10.25
C MET A 395 8.23 16.51 -9.39
N LEU A 396 8.45 15.97 -8.18
CA LEU A 396 9.57 16.39 -7.31
C LEU A 396 10.93 15.95 -7.86
N ALA A 397 11.01 14.80 -8.53
CA ALA A 397 12.22 14.31 -9.18
C ALA A 397 12.53 15.03 -10.51
N GLY A 398 11.62 15.85 -11.04
CA GLY A 398 11.74 16.46 -12.35
C GLY A 398 11.60 15.46 -13.52
N ASP A 399 11.06 14.27 -13.26
CA ASP A 399 10.83 13.25 -14.29
C ASP A 399 9.53 13.53 -15.03
N THR A 400 9.61 14.47 -15.99
CA THR A 400 8.46 14.87 -16.81
C THR A 400 7.92 13.71 -17.65
N ALA A 401 8.77 12.76 -18.06
CA ALA A 401 8.34 11.60 -18.86
C ALA A 401 7.50 10.62 -18.03
N MET A 402 7.84 10.41 -16.76
CA MET A 402 7.03 9.62 -15.84
C MET A 402 5.77 10.37 -15.42
N ALA A 403 5.85 11.69 -15.17
CA ALA A 403 4.68 12.54 -14.92
C ALA A 403 3.70 12.52 -16.12
N ASP A 404 4.21 12.45 -17.35
CA ASP A 404 3.42 12.36 -18.58
C ASP A 404 2.75 11.00 -18.79
N ARG A 405 3.29 9.91 -18.22
CA ARG A 405 2.59 8.61 -18.15
C ARG A 405 1.37 8.68 -17.24
N PHE A 406 1.44 9.57 -16.26
CA PHE A 406 0.30 10.02 -15.49
C PHE A 406 -0.31 11.30 -16.08
N GLN A 407 -0.32 11.52 -17.39
CA GLN A 407 -1.32 12.40 -18.02
C GLN A 407 -2.46 11.51 -18.57
N PRO A 408 -3.72 11.98 -18.59
CA PRO A 408 -4.69 11.34 -19.48
C PRO A 408 -4.11 11.45 -20.89
N ARG A 409 -3.93 10.33 -21.59
CA ARG A 409 -3.56 10.37 -23.01
C ARG A 409 -4.71 11.03 -23.77
N VAL A 410 -4.66 12.35 -23.90
CA VAL A 410 -5.47 13.13 -24.83
C VAL A 410 -4.68 13.24 -26.14
N THR A 411 -4.56 12.13 -26.86
CA THR A 411 -4.22 12.16 -28.29
C THR A 411 -4.90 10.99 -28.97
N GLY A 412 -5.86 11.35 -29.83
CA GLY A 412 -6.85 10.44 -30.39
C GLY A 412 -8.12 10.57 -29.56
N ALA A 413 -9.23 10.95 -30.20
CA ALA A 413 -10.52 10.53 -29.68
C ALA A 413 -10.40 9.04 -29.30
N PRO A 414 -11.06 8.57 -28.22
CA PRO A 414 -11.34 7.13 -28.17
C PRO A 414 -11.83 6.76 -29.56
N PRO A 415 -11.38 5.65 -30.18
CA PRO A 415 -12.11 5.17 -31.34
C PRO A 415 -13.57 5.22 -30.95
N GLU A 416 -14.44 5.75 -31.81
CA GLU A 416 -15.88 5.79 -31.54
C GLU A 416 -16.35 4.34 -31.30
N PHE A 417 -16.15 3.86 -30.09
CA PHE A 417 -16.74 2.67 -29.54
C PHE A 417 -18.01 3.24 -28.97
N GLY A 418 -19.10 2.98 -29.70
CA GLY A 418 -20.42 3.48 -29.38
C GLY A 418 -20.66 3.39 -27.87
N SER A 419 -21.34 4.39 -27.35
CA SER A 419 -21.82 4.53 -25.98
C SER A 419 -22.73 3.35 -25.54
N GLY A 420 -22.22 2.12 -25.56
CA GLY A 420 -23.08 0.94 -25.63
C GLY A 420 -22.37 -0.41 -25.68
N VAL A 421 -21.20 -0.58 -25.05
CA VAL A 421 -20.79 -1.91 -24.60
C VAL A 421 -20.53 -1.89 -23.10
N LEU A 422 -21.61 -1.62 -22.34
CA LEU A 422 -21.85 -2.50 -21.20
C LEU A 422 -21.88 -3.91 -21.80
N VAL A 423 -20.90 -4.74 -21.46
CA VAL A 423 -21.07 -6.19 -21.62
C VAL A 423 -22.40 -6.46 -20.94
N SER A 424 -23.41 -6.94 -21.68
CA SER A 424 -24.66 -7.35 -21.02
C SER A 424 -24.27 -8.27 -19.87
N PRO A 425 -24.82 -8.10 -18.66
CA PRO A 425 -24.44 -8.91 -17.51
C PRO A 425 -24.39 -10.38 -17.94
N LEU A 426 -23.22 -10.98 -17.85
CA LEU A 426 -23.06 -12.38 -18.26
C LEU A 426 -24.04 -13.19 -17.40
N PRO A 427 -24.95 -13.97 -18.03
CA PRO A 427 -26.01 -14.62 -17.29
C PRO A 427 -25.43 -15.56 -16.23
N LEU A 428 -25.88 -15.39 -14.99
CA LEU A 428 -25.52 -16.27 -13.87
C LEU A 428 -25.86 -17.73 -14.24
N VAL A 429 -24.98 -18.65 -13.83
CA VAL A 429 -25.16 -20.09 -14.04
C VAL A 429 -26.41 -20.55 -13.29
N ASP A 430 -27.38 -21.10 -14.01
CA ASP A 430 -28.49 -21.87 -13.43
C ASP A 430 -28.03 -23.31 -13.21
N GLN A 431 -28.47 -23.92 -12.11
CA GLN A 431 -28.13 -25.31 -11.78
C GLN A 431 -28.82 -26.24 -12.79
N GLY A 432 -28.05 -26.76 -13.75
CA GLY A 432 -28.52 -27.87 -14.58
C GLY A 432 -28.04 -27.91 -16.04
N THR A 433 -27.30 -26.91 -16.53
CA THR A 433 -26.75 -26.95 -17.90
C THR A 433 -25.29 -26.49 -17.93
N THR A 434 -24.41 -27.36 -18.42
CA THR A 434 -22.97 -27.13 -18.62
C THR A 434 -22.71 -26.09 -19.71
N HIS A 435 -22.91 -24.83 -19.38
CA HIS A 435 -22.49 -23.68 -20.19
C HIS A 435 -21.11 -23.23 -19.71
N TRP A 436 -20.07 -23.96 -20.11
CA TRP A 436 -18.68 -23.63 -19.77
C TRP A 436 -18.28 -22.23 -20.24
N ASP A 437 -18.88 -21.74 -21.32
CA ASP A 437 -18.75 -20.37 -21.83
C ASP A 437 -19.14 -19.28 -20.81
N ARG A 438 -19.90 -19.63 -19.76
CA ARG A 438 -20.34 -18.71 -18.68
C ARG A 438 -19.48 -18.80 -17.43
N LEU A 439 -18.43 -19.62 -17.42
CA LEU A 439 -17.47 -19.67 -16.32
C LEU A 439 -16.60 -18.39 -16.37
N HIS A 440 -16.71 -17.56 -15.33
CA HIS A 440 -15.84 -16.40 -15.13
C HIS A 440 -15.32 -16.48 -13.70
N GLY A 441 -14.14 -17.04 -13.54
CA GLY A 441 -13.54 -17.25 -12.23
C GLY A 441 -12.20 -16.57 -12.04
N VAL A 442 -11.59 -16.91 -10.91
CA VAL A 442 -10.31 -16.37 -10.49
C VAL A 442 -9.47 -17.47 -9.84
N ASN A 443 -8.19 -17.48 -10.16
CA ASN A 443 -7.20 -18.29 -9.49
C ASN A 443 -6.97 -17.73 -8.08
N PHE A 444 -7.23 -18.56 -7.07
CA PHE A 444 -7.31 -18.13 -5.68
C PHE A 444 -6.17 -18.73 -4.85
N ILE A 445 -5.34 -17.85 -4.31
CA ILE A 445 -4.45 -18.11 -3.19
C ILE A 445 -4.81 -17.09 -2.09
N PRO A 446 -4.93 -17.51 -0.81
CA PRO A 446 -5.21 -16.56 0.26
C PRO A 446 -4.08 -15.54 0.40
N SER A 447 -4.41 -14.29 0.69
CA SER A 447 -3.42 -13.20 0.69
C SER A 447 -2.26 -13.36 1.68
N TYR A 448 -2.42 -14.20 2.71
CA TYR A 448 -1.35 -14.54 3.66
C TYR A 448 -0.37 -15.58 3.12
N ALA A 449 -0.75 -16.39 2.13
CA ALA A 449 0.00 -17.54 1.66
C ALA A 449 0.96 -17.18 0.52
N ARG A 450 2.16 -17.76 0.56
CA ARG A 450 3.13 -17.74 -0.55
C ARG A 450 2.99 -18.96 -1.45
N THR A 451 2.47 -20.06 -0.92
CA THR A 451 2.44 -21.36 -1.59
C THR A 451 1.14 -22.07 -1.29
N ALA A 452 0.77 -23.04 -2.13
CA ALA A 452 -0.32 -23.95 -1.82
C ALA A 452 -0.13 -24.66 -0.46
N ILE A 453 1.10 -24.95 -0.04
CA ILE A 453 1.38 -25.54 1.28
C ILE A 453 0.96 -24.58 2.40
N GLU A 454 1.36 -23.30 2.31
CA GLU A 454 1.02 -22.29 3.31
C GLU A 454 -0.48 -21.99 3.36
N SER A 455 -1.18 -22.04 2.22
CA SER A 455 -2.63 -21.83 2.13
C SER A 455 -3.38 -22.75 3.10
N TRP A 456 -2.97 -24.02 3.16
CA TRP A 456 -3.63 -25.05 3.96
C TRP A 456 -3.02 -25.24 5.34
N ARG A 457 -1.70 -25.09 5.50
CA ARG A 457 -1.07 -25.20 6.84
C ARG A 457 -1.43 -24.05 7.77
N ASN A 458 -1.70 -22.88 7.20
CA ASN A 458 -2.05 -21.67 7.95
C ASN A 458 -3.48 -21.25 7.63
N TYR A 459 -4.39 -22.22 7.39
CA TYR A 459 -5.75 -21.95 6.96
C TYR A 459 -6.45 -20.97 7.92
N ASP A 460 -6.77 -19.78 7.41
CA ASP A 460 -7.50 -18.74 8.14
C ASP A 460 -8.90 -18.57 7.52
N ALA A 461 -9.86 -19.21 8.17
CA ALA A 461 -11.27 -19.18 7.82
C ALA A 461 -11.85 -17.76 7.62
N ALA A 462 -11.42 -16.78 8.42
CA ALA A 462 -11.95 -15.42 8.35
C ALA A 462 -11.38 -14.66 7.15
N VAL A 463 -10.08 -14.84 6.88
CA VAL A 463 -9.43 -14.28 5.68
C VAL A 463 -10.03 -14.90 4.42
N VAL A 464 -10.16 -16.23 4.37
CA VAL A 464 -10.73 -16.94 3.23
C VAL A 464 -12.17 -16.49 2.96
N ASP A 465 -13.03 -16.41 3.99
CA ASP A 465 -14.43 -15.95 3.82
C ASP A 465 -14.51 -14.53 3.25
N ARG A 466 -13.66 -13.62 3.76
CA ARG A 466 -13.60 -12.24 3.29
C ARG A 466 -13.20 -12.17 1.81
N GLU A 467 -12.17 -12.92 1.43
CA GLU A 467 -11.60 -12.85 0.09
C GLU A 467 -12.48 -13.56 -0.95
N LEU A 468 -13.14 -14.65 -0.59
CA LEU A 468 -14.21 -15.23 -1.42
C LEU A 468 -15.38 -14.25 -1.60
N GLY A 469 -15.71 -13.48 -0.55
CA GLY A 469 -16.65 -12.35 -0.68
C GLY A 469 -16.19 -11.29 -1.67
N PHE A 470 -14.89 -11.00 -1.75
CA PHE A 470 -14.35 -10.11 -2.77
C PHE A 470 -14.54 -10.67 -4.18
N ALA A 471 -14.21 -11.94 -4.40
CA ALA A 471 -14.40 -12.60 -5.70
C ALA A 471 -15.85 -12.44 -6.17
N ARG A 472 -16.81 -12.76 -5.30
CA ARG A 472 -18.23 -12.60 -5.60
C ARG A 472 -18.63 -11.15 -5.86
N SER A 473 -18.08 -10.20 -5.10
CA SER A 473 -18.37 -8.77 -5.28
C SER A 473 -17.94 -8.23 -6.65
N LEU A 474 -16.93 -8.85 -7.27
CA LEU A 474 -16.44 -8.53 -8.61
C LEU A 474 -17.22 -9.25 -9.72
N GLY A 475 -18.19 -10.09 -9.38
CA GLY A 475 -18.99 -10.84 -10.34
C GLY A 475 -18.39 -12.19 -10.75
N PHE A 476 -17.28 -12.62 -10.15
CA PHE A 476 -16.79 -13.98 -10.36
C PHE A 476 -17.80 -15.01 -9.84
N ASN A 477 -17.86 -16.16 -10.51
CA ASN A 477 -18.75 -17.28 -10.18
C ASN A 477 -18.00 -18.57 -9.84
N ALA A 478 -16.67 -18.57 -9.93
CA ALA A 478 -15.83 -19.70 -9.56
C ALA A 478 -14.47 -19.26 -9.05
N VAL A 479 -13.85 -20.14 -8.25
CA VAL A 479 -12.45 -20.05 -7.87
C VAL A 479 -11.70 -21.31 -8.30
N ARG A 480 -10.46 -21.15 -8.75
CA ARG A 480 -9.54 -22.27 -8.99
C ARG A 480 -8.50 -22.29 -7.87
N ALA A 481 -8.40 -23.39 -7.13
CA ALA A 481 -7.64 -23.46 -5.87
C ALA A 481 -6.66 -24.64 -5.87
N TRP A 482 -5.43 -24.39 -5.40
CA TRP A 482 -4.35 -25.37 -5.36
C TRP A 482 -4.30 -26.12 -4.05
N LEU A 483 -4.25 -27.45 -4.14
CA LEU A 483 -3.98 -28.34 -3.02
C LEU A 483 -2.53 -28.81 -3.04
N HIS A 484 -2.04 -29.31 -1.91
CA HIS A 484 -0.67 -29.82 -1.83
C HIS A 484 -0.54 -31.00 -0.86
N GLU A 485 0.09 -32.08 -1.32
CA GLU A 485 0.23 -33.33 -0.55
C GLU A 485 1.00 -33.13 0.78
N GLN A 486 2.07 -32.34 0.79
CA GLN A 486 2.79 -32.00 2.02
C GLN A 486 1.97 -31.26 3.09
N ALA A 487 0.93 -30.50 2.71
CA ALA A 487 0.02 -29.90 3.68
C ALA A 487 -0.88 -30.98 4.29
N TYR A 488 -1.40 -31.89 3.46
CA TYR A 488 -2.14 -33.07 3.92
C TYR A 488 -1.31 -33.95 4.86
N LEU A 489 -0.05 -34.26 4.52
CA LEU A 489 0.82 -35.08 5.38
C LEU A 489 1.11 -34.44 6.74
N ALA A 490 1.08 -33.11 6.85
CA ALA A 490 1.33 -32.42 8.11
C ALA A 490 0.20 -32.63 9.13
N GLY A 491 -1.02 -32.85 8.65
CA GLY A 491 -2.20 -33.05 9.48
C GLY A 491 -3.41 -33.44 8.63
N PRO A 492 -3.56 -34.73 8.26
CA PRO A 492 -4.60 -35.18 7.33
C PRO A 492 -6.02 -34.78 7.72
N ASP A 493 -6.38 -34.98 9.00
CA ASP A 493 -7.73 -34.69 9.49
C ASP A 493 -8.04 -33.19 9.46
N GLN A 494 -7.07 -32.36 9.88
CA GLN A 494 -7.22 -30.90 9.87
C GLN A 494 -7.28 -30.37 8.43
N PHE A 495 -6.39 -30.83 7.55
CA PHE A 495 -6.40 -30.46 6.13
C PHE A 495 -7.75 -30.74 5.47
N LEU A 496 -8.32 -31.93 5.70
CA LEU A 496 -9.61 -32.28 5.13
C LEU A 496 -10.78 -31.49 5.77
N ALA A 497 -10.69 -31.13 7.05
CA ALA A 497 -11.66 -30.26 7.70
C ALA A 497 -11.61 -28.82 7.16
N ASP A 498 -10.41 -28.29 6.92
CA ASP A 498 -10.19 -26.98 6.31
C ASP A 498 -10.70 -26.95 4.86
N LEU A 499 -10.54 -28.07 4.13
CA LEU A 499 -11.09 -28.24 2.79
C LEU A 499 -12.63 -28.23 2.78
N ASP A 500 -13.28 -28.88 3.75
CA ASP A 500 -14.74 -28.81 3.91
C ASP A 500 -15.21 -27.37 4.20
N ASP A 501 -14.54 -26.67 5.11
CA ASP A 501 -14.84 -25.28 5.45
C ASP A 501 -14.65 -24.35 4.24
N PHE A 502 -13.58 -24.54 3.46
CA PHE A 502 -13.33 -23.81 2.22
C PHE A 502 -14.48 -24.00 1.22
N VAL A 503 -14.87 -25.24 0.93
CA VAL A 503 -15.97 -25.52 -0.03
C VAL A 503 -17.30 -24.98 0.50
N ALA A 504 -17.55 -25.06 1.81
CA ALA A 504 -18.74 -24.48 2.44
C ALA A 504 -18.78 -22.95 2.31
N ARG A 505 -17.64 -22.26 2.45
CA ARG A 505 -17.53 -20.79 2.24
C ARG A 505 -17.71 -20.42 0.77
N CYS A 506 -17.13 -21.16 -0.17
CA CYS A 506 -17.42 -21.00 -1.59
C CYS A 506 -18.92 -21.10 -1.86
N ALA A 507 -19.59 -22.10 -1.28
CA ALA A 507 -21.05 -22.24 -1.39
C ALA A 507 -21.82 -21.04 -0.82
N ARG A 508 -21.38 -20.47 0.31
CA ARG A 508 -21.98 -19.27 0.92
C ARG A 508 -21.87 -18.03 0.05
N HIS A 509 -20.78 -17.90 -0.71
CA HIS A 509 -20.56 -16.79 -1.65
C HIS A 509 -21.07 -17.09 -3.07
N ASP A 510 -21.73 -18.23 -3.26
CA ASP A 510 -22.22 -18.69 -4.57
C ASP A 510 -21.11 -18.83 -5.62
N LEU A 511 -19.98 -19.41 -5.19
CA LEU A 511 -18.82 -19.71 -6.01
C LEU A 511 -18.69 -21.22 -6.21
N TYR A 512 -18.43 -21.63 -7.44
CA TYR A 512 -17.95 -22.98 -7.77
C TYR A 512 -16.44 -23.10 -7.53
N VAL A 513 -15.95 -24.34 -7.46
CA VAL A 513 -14.54 -24.64 -7.20
C VAL A 513 -13.98 -25.53 -8.31
N ILE A 514 -12.86 -25.10 -8.91
CA ILE A 514 -11.97 -25.95 -9.69
C ILE A 514 -10.83 -26.36 -8.76
N VAL A 515 -10.70 -27.66 -8.50
CA VAL A 515 -9.68 -28.18 -7.59
C VAL A 515 -8.45 -28.57 -8.37
N VAL A 516 -7.31 -27.96 -8.07
CA VAL A 516 -6.00 -28.35 -8.62
C VAL A 516 -5.34 -29.31 -7.64
N LEU A 517 -5.27 -30.58 -8.02
CA LEU A 517 -4.82 -31.66 -7.14
C LEU A 517 -3.28 -31.74 -7.03
N PHE A 518 -2.62 -31.53 -8.18
CA PHE A 518 -1.17 -31.60 -8.38
C PHE A 518 -0.72 -30.43 -9.27
N ASP A 519 0.56 -30.06 -9.20
CA ASP A 519 1.14 -28.90 -9.87
C ASP A 519 2.62 -29.11 -10.20
N GLN A 520 3.03 -28.85 -11.43
CA GLN A 520 4.42 -28.94 -11.89
C GLN A 520 5.24 -27.67 -11.63
N CYS A 521 4.61 -26.54 -11.36
CA CYS A 521 5.26 -25.24 -11.24
C CYS A 521 6.27 -25.20 -10.08
N GLY A 522 7.40 -24.50 -10.25
CA GLY A 522 8.37 -24.28 -9.16
C GLY A 522 9.77 -24.86 -9.39
N SER A 523 10.60 -24.80 -8.36
CA SER A 523 11.95 -25.38 -8.35
C SER A 523 12.21 -26.17 -7.07
N HIS A 524 12.81 -27.36 -7.22
CA HIS A 524 13.12 -28.23 -6.08
C HIS A 524 14.37 -27.79 -5.35
N TYR A 525 14.24 -27.49 -4.07
CA TYR A 525 15.36 -27.32 -3.16
C TYR A 525 15.16 -28.12 -1.88
N ASP A 526 16.24 -28.78 -1.45
CA ASP A 526 16.34 -29.37 -0.11
C ASP A 526 16.44 -28.23 0.92
N LEU A 527 15.31 -27.93 1.58
CA LEU A 527 15.21 -26.90 2.62
C LEU A 527 16.14 -27.16 3.81
N ALA A 528 16.61 -28.40 4.01
CA ALA A 528 17.54 -28.74 5.09
C ALA A 528 19.00 -28.37 4.78
N ALA A 529 19.34 -28.13 3.50
CA ALA A 529 20.71 -27.88 3.03
C ALA A 529 21.03 -26.40 2.74
N ALA A 530 20.08 -25.48 2.95
CA ALA A 530 20.25 -24.07 2.61
C ALA A 530 21.12 -23.31 3.64
N THR A 531 22.28 -22.79 3.22
CA THR A 531 23.08 -21.83 4.00
C THR A 531 22.73 -20.36 3.66
N PRO A 532 22.68 -19.44 4.64
CA PRO A 532 22.31 -18.04 4.41
C PRO A 532 23.40 -17.29 3.63
N ILE A 533 23.06 -16.58 2.55
CA ILE A 533 23.96 -15.61 1.91
C ILE A 533 23.16 -14.35 1.51
N SER A 534 23.74 -13.18 1.77
CA SER A 534 23.23 -11.86 1.35
C SER A 534 23.58 -11.58 -0.11
N LEU A 535 22.68 -10.95 -0.87
CA LEU A 535 22.92 -10.55 -2.26
C LEU A 535 24.15 -9.64 -2.40
N GLY A 536 24.47 -8.86 -1.36
CA GLY A 536 25.64 -7.99 -1.30
C GLY A 536 26.98 -8.74 -1.28
N ASP A 537 27.03 -9.94 -0.70
CA ASP A 537 28.25 -10.75 -0.62
C ASP A 537 28.55 -11.45 -1.96
N LYS A 538 27.54 -11.62 -2.81
CA LYS A 538 27.63 -12.34 -4.08
C LYS A 538 28.11 -11.48 -5.24
N VAL A 539 27.78 -10.18 -5.24
CA VAL A 539 28.31 -9.21 -6.22
C VAL A 539 29.84 -9.07 -6.10
N ALA A 540 30.40 -9.34 -4.91
CA ALA A 540 31.83 -9.32 -4.68
C ALA A 540 32.55 -10.60 -5.17
N SER A 541 31.87 -11.75 -5.22
CA SER A 541 32.46 -13.02 -5.66
C SER A 541 32.38 -13.17 -7.18
N HIS A 542 33.51 -12.99 -7.86
CA HIS A 542 33.63 -12.98 -9.32
C HIS A 542 33.26 -14.34 -9.95
N GLY A 543 32.28 -14.36 -10.85
CA GLY A 543 31.96 -15.57 -11.64
C GLY A 543 30.69 -15.56 -12.50
N ALA A 544 30.17 -14.41 -12.95
CA ALA A 544 28.95 -14.37 -13.78
C ALA A 544 29.23 -14.81 -15.24
N ARG A 545 28.31 -15.59 -15.82
CA ARG A 545 28.37 -16.00 -17.24
C ARG A 545 27.92 -14.86 -18.18
N PRO A 546 28.30 -14.85 -19.48
CA PRO A 546 28.15 -13.70 -20.37
C PRO A 546 26.74 -13.12 -20.56
N GLY A 547 25.66 -13.86 -20.25
CA GLY A 547 24.28 -13.33 -20.31
C GLY A 547 23.74 -12.76 -18.99
N GLU A 548 24.35 -13.10 -17.86
CA GLU A 548 23.90 -12.66 -16.52
C GLU A 548 24.32 -11.22 -16.24
N ALA A 549 25.53 -10.85 -16.71
CA ALA A 549 26.01 -9.48 -16.64
C ALA A 549 25.14 -8.54 -17.48
N GLU A 550 24.72 -8.97 -18.67
CA GLU A 550 23.90 -8.17 -19.59
C GLU A 550 22.46 -7.94 -19.05
N PHE A 551 21.87 -8.93 -18.39
CA PHE A 551 20.53 -8.80 -17.79
C PHE A 551 20.51 -7.89 -16.55
N VAL A 552 21.48 -8.06 -15.64
CA VAL A 552 21.63 -7.17 -14.46
C VAL A 552 21.92 -5.74 -14.91
N ASP A 553 22.76 -5.58 -15.92
CA ASP A 553 23.11 -4.31 -16.54
C ASP A 553 21.91 -3.66 -17.28
N GLN A 554 21.02 -4.44 -17.91
CA GLN A 554 19.75 -3.94 -18.46
C GLN A 554 18.75 -3.48 -17.38
N LEU A 555 18.66 -4.21 -16.26
CA LEU A 555 17.83 -3.83 -15.11
C LEU A 555 18.35 -2.58 -14.38
N THR A 556 19.68 -2.40 -14.31
CA THR A 556 20.30 -1.25 -13.63
C THR A 556 20.44 -0.01 -14.52
N ARG A 557 20.67 -0.15 -15.84
CA ARG A 557 20.86 1.00 -16.74
C ARG A 557 19.57 1.73 -17.12
N ARG A 558 18.40 1.09 -17.07
CA ARG A 558 17.14 1.71 -17.50
C ARG A 558 16.40 2.50 -16.42
N GLY A 559 16.85 2.46 -15.15
CA GLY A 559 16.30 3.30 -14.08
C GLY A 559 14.79 3.14 -13.84
N THR A 560 14.16 2.07 -14.33
CA THR A 560 12.72 1.88 -14.18
C THR A 560 12.37 1.52 -12.75
N GLU A 561 11.29 2.10 -12.22
CA GLU A 561 10.82 1.90 -10.85
C GLU A 561 10.58 0.42 -10.54
N ALA A 562 10.14 -0.38 -11.52
CA ALA A 562 10.02 -1.83 -11.40
C ALA A 562 11.36 -2.54 -11.14
N GLY A 563 12.45 -2.11 -11.79
CA GLY A 563 13.80 -2.66 -11.59
C GLY A 563 14.39 -2.28 -10.23
N GLN A 564 14.15 -1.05 -9.77
CA GLN A 564 14.54 -0.57 -8.43
C GLN A 564 13.71 -1.22 -7.32
N THR A 565 12.42 -1.45 -7.56
CA THR A 565 11.50 -2.16 -6.65
C THR A 565 11.87 -3.64 -6.54
N LEU A 566 12.21 -4.30 -7.66
CA LEU A 566 12.78 -5.65 -7.63
C LEU A 566 14.07 -5.71 -6.80
N LEU A 567 14.97 -4.73 -6.97
CA LEU A 567 16.23 -4.62 -6.24
C LEU A 567 16.03 -4.36 -4.74
N ALA A 568 15.00 -3.60 -4.36
CA ALA A 568 14.66 -3.33 -2.97
C ALA A 568 14.01 -4.55 -2.28
N ILE A 569 13.12 -5.25 -2.99
CA ILE A 569 12.46 -6.47 -2.50
C ILE A 569 13.47 -7.61 -2.35
N THR A 570 14.42 -7.74 -3.27
CA THR A 570 15.47 -8.79 -3.23
C THR A 570 16.61 -8.50 -2.24
N ARG A 571 16.74 -7.26 -1.74
CA ARG A 571 17.86 -6.84 -0.86
C ARG A 571 17.84 -7.51 0.53
N ASP A 572 16.64 -7.87 1.00
CA ASP A 572 16.41 -8.50 2.30
C ASP A 572 16.05 -10.01 2.19
N MET A 573 16.20 -10.61 1.01
CA MET A 573 15.84 -12.01 0.75
C MET A 573 17.05 -12.95 0.79
N LEU A 574 16.90 -14.07 1.51
CA LEU A 574 17.84 -15.19 1.53
C LEU A 574 17.72 -15.97 0.20
N LEU A 575 18.73 -15.97 -0.68
CA LEU A 575 18.64 -16.57 -2.03
C LEU A 575 19.86 -17.44 -2.43
N PRO A 576 19.66 -18.64 -2.99
CA PRO A 576 20.61 -19.29 -3.90
C PRO A 576 20.51 -18.74 -5.34
N HIS A 577 21.46 -19.11 -6.21
CA HIS A 577 21.79 -18.47 -7.50
C HIS A 577 20.66 -18.35 -8.55
N PRO A 578 20.48 -17.19 -9.24
CA PRO A 578 19.51 -17.04 -10.33
C PRO A 578 20.13 -17.30 -11.72
N SER A 579 19.30 -17.78 -12.65
CA SER A 579 19.61 -17.90 -14.10
C SER A 579 18.58 -17.19 -15.01
N SER A 580 17.49 -16.63 -14.47
CA SER A 580 16.46 -15.86 -15.22
C SER A 580 15.45 -15.20 -14.25
N PRO A 581 14.77 -14.10 -14.63
CA PRO A 581 13.68 -13.51 -13.84
C PRO A 581 12.60 -14.53 -13.53
N VAL A 582 12.19 -15.40 -14.46
CA VAL A 582 11.23 -16.51 -14.20
C VAL A 582 11.71 -17.40 -13.04
N THR A 583 13.02 -17.57 -12.88
CA THR A 583 13.64 -18.40 -11.84
C THR A 583 13.64 -17.76 -10.44
N LEU A 584 13.53 -16.44 -10.30
CA LEU A 584 13.37 -15.81 -8.97
C LEU A 584 11.95 -16.01 -8.41
N TRP A 585 10.95 -16.16 -9.29
CA TRP A 585 9.54 -16.30 -8.92
C TRP A 585 9.16 -17.75 -8.65
N THR A 586 9.70 -18.71 -9.40
CA THR A 586 9.51 -20.15 -9.20
C THR A 586 10.36 -20.74 -8.06
N GLN A 587 11.22 -19.93 -7.42
CA GLN A 587 12.05 -20.34 -6.28
C GLN A 587 11.27 -20.60 -4.98
N TRP A 588 10.03 -20.14 -4.91
CA TRP A 588 9.20 -20.22 -3.71
C TRP A 588 7.96 -21.08 -3.90
N TRP A 589 7.58 -21.40 -5.14
CA TRP A 589 6.50 -22.34 -5.43
C TRP A 589 7.08 -23.76 -5.45
N TYR A 590 6.43 -24.68 -4.75
CA TYR A 590 6.87 -26.08 -4.65
C TYR A 590 5.95 -26.92 -5.52
N PRO A 591 6.49 -27.69 -6.49
CA PRO A 591 5.64 -28.56 -7.26
C PRO A 591 5.26 -29.79 -6.42
N ASN A 592 4.13 -30.35 -6.80
CA ASN A 592 3.49 -31.49 -6.19
C ASN A 592 2.96 -32.37 -7.34
N PRO A 593 3.63 -33.46 -7.72
CA PRO A 593 4.80 -34.06 -7.10
C PRO A 593 6.10 -33.33 -7.43
N ALA A 594 7.15 -33.62 -6.66
CA ALA A 594 8.51 -33.30 -7.04
C ALA A 594 9.01 -34.05 -8.29
N PRO A 595 10.02 -33.57 -9.03
CA PRO A 595 10.67 -34.29 -10.11
C PRO A 595 11.20 -35.68 -9.71
N ASP A 596 11.69 -35.83 -8.47
CA ASP A 596 12.14 -37.11 -7.91
C ASP A 596 10.99 -37.97 -7.34
N GLU A 597 9.77 -37.43 -7.27
CA GLU A 597 8.55 -38.12 -6.84
C GLU A 597 7.64 -38.55 -8.01
N LEU A 598 8.13 -38.46 -9.26
CA LEU A 598 7.37 -38.87 -10.45
C LEU A 598 7.31 -40.39 -10.66
N GLY A 599 8.13 -41.16 -9.94
CA GLY A 599 8.26 -42.60 -10.09
C GLY A 599 7.20 -43.44 -9.37
N ASP A 600 7.18 -44.74 -9.67
CA ASP A 600 6.22 -45.69 -9.09
C ASP A 600 6.28 -45.80 -7.56
N ASP A 601 7.46 -45.58 -6.96
CA ASP A 601 7.65 -45.69 -5.51
C ASP A 601 6.92 -44.58 -4.73
N ALA A 602 6.79 -43.39 -5.32
CA ALA A 602 6.10 -42.26 -4.71
C ALA A 602 4.57 -42.32 -4.91
N TRP A 603 4.11 -43.01 -5.96
CA TRP A 603 2.69 -43.04 -6.32
C TRP A 603 1.75 -43.53 -5.22
N PRO A 604 2.01 -44.63 -4.47
CA PRO A 604 1.09 -45.09 -3.42
C PRO A 604 0.78 -44.02 -2.37
N ARG A 605 1.72 -43.10 -2.13
CA ARG A 605 1.52 -41.97 -1.22
C ARG A 605 0.64 -40.89 -1.86
N MET A 606 0.94 -40.49 -3.09
CA MET A 606 0.15 -39.51 -3.86
C MET A 606 -1.28 -40.01 -4.10
N GLU A 607 -1.47 -41.29 -4.36
CA GLU A 607 -2.79 -41.92 -4.52
C GLU A 607 -3.60 -41.89 -3.22
N ARG A 608 -2.97 -42.15 -2.06
CA ARG A 608 -3.66 -42.04 -0.76
C ARG A 608 -4.16 -40.61 -0.51
N TYR A 609 -3.35 -39.62 -0.84
CA TYR A 609 -3.74 -38.21 -0.76
C TYR A 609 -4.89 -37.89 -1.73
N ALA A 610 -4.76 -38.27 -3.00
CA ALA A 610 -5.81 -38.08 -4.01
C ALA A 610 -7.14 -38.72 -3.61
N ARG A 611 -7.09 -39.96 -3.11
CA ARG A 611 -8.25 -40.69 -2.59
C ARG A 611 -8.88 -40.00 -1.39
N ALA A 612 -8.09 -39.56 -0.41
CA ALA A 612 -8.61 -38.87 0.77
C ALA A 612 -9.34 -37.57 0.40
N VAL A 613 -8.81 -36.81 -0.55
CA VAL A 613 -9.43 -35.58 -1.08
C VAL A 613 -10.71 -35.90 -1.87
N ALA A 614 -10.66 -36.87 -2.79
CA ALA A 614 -11.81 -37.29 -3.59
C ALA A 614 -12.94 -37.90 -2.73
N ASP A 615 -12.62 -38.73 -1.74
CA ASP A 615 -13.61 -39.30 -0.82
C ASP A 615 -14.30 -38.20 0.00
N ARG A 616 -13.59 -37.11 0.30
CA ARG A 616 -14.15 -36.00 1.09
C ARG A 616 -15.06 -35.08 0.28
N ILE A 617 -14.61 -34.61 -0.89
CA ILE A 617 -15.31 -33.56 -1.66
C ILE A 617 -15.71 -33.99 -3.09
N GLY A 618 -15.38 -35.20 -3.53
CA GLY A 618 -15.60 -35.69 -4.90
C GLY A 618 -17.04 -35.73 -5.37
N ALA A 619 -18.00 -35.89 -4.44
CA ALA A 619 -19.43 -35.85 -4.72
C ALA A 619 -20.07 -34.47 -4.49
N ASN A 620 -19.31 -33.46 -4.06
CA ASN A 620 -19.85 -32.16 -3.72
C ASN A 620 -20.20 -31.36 -4.99
N PRO A 621 -21.44 -30.89 -5.17
CA PRO A 621 -21.88 -30.20 -6.39
C PRO A 621 -21.26 -28.81 -6.59
N ARG A 622 -20.55 -28.27 -5.60
CA ARG A 622 -19.77 -27.03 -5.75
C ARG A 622 -18.43 -27.26 -6.45
N ILE A 623 -17.95 -28.50 -6.49
CA ILE A 623 -16.79 -28.83 -7.34
C ILE A 623 -17.29 -28.91 -8.78
N ILE A 624 -16.80 -28.01 -9.64
CA ILE A 624 -17.24 -27.95 -11.04
C ILE A 624 -16.25 -28.64 -11.97
N ALA A 625 -14.97 -28.72 -11.60
CA ALA A 625 -13.96 -29.49 -12.33
C ALA A 625 -12.81 -29.92 -11.41
N TRP A 626 -12.15 -31.01 -11.79
CA TRP A 626 -10.90 -31.48 -11.19
C TRP A 626 -9.76 -31.29 -12.16
N ASP A 627 -8.81 -30.42 -11.82
CA ASP A 627 -7.55 -30.31 -12.54
C ASP A 627 -6.55 -31.30 -11.94
N ALA A 628 -6.34 -32.39 -12.68
CA ALA A 628 -5.55 -33.52 -12.20
C ALA A 628 -4.08 -33.15 -12.00
N LEU A 629 -3.52 -32.30 -12.87
CA LEU A 629 -2.17 -31.76 -12.70
C LEU A 629 -1.98 -30.51 -13.56
N ASN A 630 -1.55 -29.43 -12.92
CA ASN A 630 -1.23 -28.16 -13.55
C ASN A 630 0.15 -28.18 -14.26
N GLU A 631 0.16 -27.78 -15.53
CA GLU A 631 1.31 -27.58 -16.43
C GLU A 631 2.26 -28.79 -16.69
N PRO A 632 1.79 -29.97 -17.12
CA PRO A 632 2.69 -31.09 -17.43
C PRO A 632 3.49 -30.98 -18.75
N GLY A 633 3.24 -29.95 -19.56
CA GLY A 633 3.53 -29.89 -21.00
C GLY A 633 4.96 -30.20 -21.44
N GLY A 634 5.96 -29.79 -20.67
CA GLY A 634 7.38 -29.88 -21.07
C GLY A 634 8.14 -31.14 -20.65
N HIS A 635 7.57 -32.04 -19.85
CA HIS A 635 8.34 -33.12 -19.21
C HIS A 635 7.61 -34.47 -19.21
N VAL A 636 8.18 -35.46 -19.90
CA VAL A 636 7.57 -36.80 -20.10
C VAL A 636 7.16 -37.49 -18.79
N GLY A 637 7.90 -37.29 -17.69
CA GLY A 637 7.54 -37.84 -16.38
C GLY A 637 6.28 -37.19 -15.79
N TYR A 638 6.14 -35.87 -15.94
CA TYR A 638 4.94 -35.15 -15.48
C TYR A 638 3.75 -35.46 -16.37
N GLN A 639 3.97 -35.62 -17.67
CA GLN A 639 2.94 -36.10 -18.61
C GLN A 639 2.43 -37.49 -18.20
N ALA A 640 3.30 -38.44 -17.86
CA ALA A 640 2.90 -39.77 -17.40
C ALA A 640 2.16 -39.72 -16.05
N PHE A 641 2.65 -38.89 -15.12
CA PHE A 641 2.02 -38.68 -13.82
C PHE A 641 0.62 -38.06 -13.95
N ALA A 642 0.46 -37.02 -14.77
CA ALA A 642 -0.82 -36.36 -15.02
C ALA A 642 -1.88 -37.33 -15.54
N ARG A 643 -1.53 -38.22 -16.47
CA ARG A 643 -2.43 -39.28 -16.94
C ARG A 643 -2.82 -40.25 -15.84
N ARG A 644 -1.88 -40.59 -14.97
CA ARG A 644 -2.12 -41.47 -13.83
C ARG A 644 -3.04 -40.81 -12.80
N ALA A 645 -2.84 -39.53 -12.50
CA ALA A 645 -3.71 -38.73 -11.65
C ALA A 645 -5.13 -38.62 -12.23
N ALA A 646 -5.26 -38.32 -13.52
CA ALA A 646 -6.56 -38.26 -14.20
C ALA A 646 -7.30 -39.61 -14.16
N ARG A 647 -6.61 -40.71 -14.46
CA ARG A 647 -7.19 -42.07 -14.32
C ARG A 647 -7.62 -42.35 -12.89
N CYS A 648 -6.81 -42.01 -11.90
CA CYS A 648 -7.14 -42.21 -10.49
C CYS A 648 -8.44 -41.48 -10.10
N LEU A 649 -8.61 -40.21 -10.48
CA LEU A 649 -9.84 -39.46 -10.22
C LEU A 649 -11.07 -40.10 -10.90
N ARG A 650 -10.92 -40.61 -12.12
CA ARG A 650 -11.99 -41.33 -12.84
C ARG A 650 -12.35 -42.66 -12.19
N GLU A 651 -11.35 -43.42 -11.74
CA GLU A 651 -11.54 -44.68 -10.99
C GLU A 651 -12.21 -44.45 -9.63
N LEU A 652 -11.94 -43.31 -8.99
CA LEU A 652 -12.60 -42.83 -7.78
C LEU A 652 -14.02 -42.30 -8.04
N GLN A 653 -14.45 -42.20 -9.31
CA GLN A 653 -15.78 -41.79 -9.73
C GLN A 653 -16.20 -40.41 -9.16
N VAL A 654 -15.28 -39.44 -9.17
CA VAL A 654 -15.63 -38.05 -8.83
C VAL A 654 -16.76 -37.55 -9.73
N ALA A 655 -17.68 -36.74 -9.16
CA ALA A 655 -18.90 -36.33 -9.86
C ALA A 655 -18.64 -35.26 -10.93
N ALA A 656 -17.63 -34.42 -10.73
CA ALA A 656 -17.25 -33.35 -11.65
C ALA A 656 -16.23 -33.84 -12.70
N PRO A 657 -16.22 -33.26 -13.91
CA PRO A 657 -15.30 -33.65 -14.98
C PRO A 657 -13.84 -33.44 -14.60
N VAL A 658 -12.98 -34.32 -15.12
CA VAL A 658 -11.52 -34.25 -14.96
C VAL A 658 -10.89 -33.49 -16.13
N THR A 659 -9.93 -32.62 -15.84
CA THR A 659 -9.10 -31.87 -16.80
C THR A 659 -7.63 -31.93 -16.41
N ILE A 660 -6.76 -31.44 -17.29
CA ILE A 660 -5.32 -31.25 -17.07
C ILE A 660 -5.00 -29.87 -17.66
N GLY A 661 -4.72 -28.89 -16.79
CA GLY A 661 -4.39 -27.52 -17.22
C GLY A 661 -3.01 -27.45 -17.87
N VAL A 662 -2.94 -27.36 -19.20
CA VAL A 662 -1.64 -27.24 -19.91
C VAL A 662 -1.22 -25.78 -20.09
N ALA A 663 0.08 -25.50 -19.93
CA ALA A 663 0.65 -24.16 -20.09
C ALA A 663 0.50 -23.62 -21.52
N ASP A 664 0.69 -24.50 -22.50
CA ASP A 664 0.63 -24.18 -23.92
C ASP A 664 -0.54 -24.90 -24.60
N PHE A 665 -1.32 -24.17 -25.40
CA PHE A 665 -2.43 -24.76 -26.17
C PHE A 665 -1.99 -25.93 -27.07
N GLN A 666 -0.74 -25.92 -27.53
CA GLN A 666 -0.18 -26.99 -28.36
C GLN A 666 -0.07 -28.33 -27.65
N ASP A 667 -0.12 -28.35 -26.32
CA ASP A 667 -0.06 -29.56 -25.50
C ASP A 667 -1.44 -30.15 -25.21
N VAL A 668 -2.54 -29.44 -25.51
CA VAL A 668 -3.91 -29.96 -25.35
C VAL A 668 -4.11 -31.32 -26.03
N PRO A 669 -3.62 -31.55 -27.28
CA PRO A 669 -3.74 -32.85 -27.94
C PRO A 669 -3.04 -33.99 -27.22
N LEU A 670 -2.06 -33.73 -26.34
CA LEU A 670 -1.37 -34.79 -25.62
C LEU A 670 -2.31 -35.54 -24.67
N PHE A 671 -3.26 -34.83 -24.07
CA PHE A 671 -4.12 -35.35 -22.99
C PHE A 671 -5.57 -35.55 -23.40
N VAL A 672 -5.89 -35.35 -24.68
CA VAL A 672 -7.26 -35.36 -25.19
C VAL A 672 -8.02 -36.61 -24.79
N ASP A 673 -7.40 -37.79 -24.76
CA ASP A 673 -8.06 -39.05 -24.40
C ASP A 673 -8.15 -39.32 -22.89
N ASP A 674 -7.39 -38.57 -22.08
CA ASP A 674 -7.29 -38.79 -20.63
C ASP A 674 -8.34 -37.97 -19.83
N VAL A 675 -8.86 -36.89 -20.41
CA VAL A 675 -9.70 -35.88 -19.73
C VAL A 675 -11.16 -35.86 -20.21
N ASP A 676 -12.07 -35.31 -19.42
CA ASP A 676 -13.47 -35.05 -19.78
C ASP A 676 -13.67 -33.63 -20.34
N LEU A 677 -12.88 -32.68 -19.84
CA LEU A 677 -12.88 -31.27 -20.20
C LEU A 677 -11.48 -30.86 -20.64
N LEU A 678 -11.36 -30.15 -21.77
CA LEU A 678 -10.08 -29.59 -22.20
C LEU A 678 -9.80 -28.30 -21.42
N SER A 679 -8.56 -28.07 -21.02
CA SER A 679 -8.16 -26.78 -20.47
C SER A 679 -6.75 -26.40 -20.90
N PHE A 680 -6.48 -25.10 -20.97
CA PHE A 680 -5.18 -24.55 -21.32
C PHE A 680 -4.99 -23.16 -20.71
N HIS A 681 -3.76 -22.67 -20.70
CA HIS A 681 -3.42 -21.33 -20.24
C HIS A 681 -3.18 -20.42 -21.44
N THR A 682 -3.54 -19.15 -21.32
CA THR A 682 -3.14 -18.14 -22.31
C THR A 682 -2.94 -16.79 -21.67
N TYR A 683 -1.76 -16.24 -21.91
CA TYR A 683 -1.40 -14.87 -21.55
C TYR A 683 -1.21 -14.00 -22.80
N GLU A 684 -1.68 -14.49 -23.96
CA GLU A 684 -1.75 -13.71 -25.19
C GLU A 684 -2.72 -12.53 -25.04
N GLN A 685 -2.54 -11.51 -25.89
CA GLN A 685 -3.33 -10.27 -25.83
C GLN A 685 -3.86 -9.88 -27.20
N ASP A 686 -4.85 -8.98 -27.19
CA ASP A 686 -5.41 -8.34 -28.37
C ASP A 686 -5.77 -9.39 -29.46
N GLN A 687 -5.35 -9.16 -30.69
CA GLN A 687 -5.64 -10.05 -31.81
C GLN A 687 -5.06 -11.47 -31.65
N ALA A 688 -3.95 -11.63 -30.92
CA ALA A 688 -3.38 -12.95 -30.66
C ALA A 688 -4.32 -13.77 -29.77
N LEU A 689 -4.80 -13.18 -28.67
CA LEU A 689 -5.81 -13.79 -27.80
C LEU A 689 -7.06 -14.21 -28.58
N ALA A 690 -7.61 -13.32 -29.42
CA ALA A 690 -8.77 -13.63 -30.24
C ALA A 690 -8.52 -14.83 -31.17
N SER A 691 -7.33 -14.88 -31.78
CA SER A 691 -6.92 -15.98 -32.67
C SER A 691 -6.77 -17.30 -31.92
N ARG A 692 -6.20 -17.25 -30.70
CA ARG A 692 -6.06 -18.41 -29.83
C ARG A 692 -7.38 -18.99 -29.38
N LEU A 693 -8.32 -18.14 -28.95
CA LEU A 693 -9.66 -18.59 -28.56
C LEU A 693 -10.40 -19.23 -29.74
N ALA A 694 -10.28 -18.66 -30.94
CA ALA A 694 -10.85 -19.25 -32.15
C ALA A 694 -10.21 -20.59 -32.54
N GLU A 695 -8.90 -20.76 -32.31
CA GLU A 695 -8.21 -22.03 -32.50
C GLU A 695 -8.66 -23.09 -31.50
N ALA A 696 -8.74 -22.73 -30.22
CA ALA A 696 -9.22 -23.58 -29.14
C ALA A 696 -10.64 -24.09 -29.42
N LYS A 697 -11.56 -23.21 -29.82
CA LYS A 697 -12.94 -23.60 -30.20
C LYS A 697 -12.97 -24.59 -31.36
N ARG A 698 -12.18 -24.35 -32.41
CA ARG A 698 -12.13 -25.23 -33.59
C ARG A 698 -11.63 -26.62 -33.21
N TYR A 699 -10.59 -26.70 -32.41
CA TYR A 699 -10.05 -27.97 -31.95
C TYR A 699 -11.02 -28.71 -31.02
N ALA A 700 -11.60 -28.02 -30.05
CA ALA A 700 -12.61 -28.55 -29.14
C ALA A 700 -13.81 -29.16 -29.90
N ALA A 701 -14.33 -28.45 -30.90
CA ALA A 701 -15.38 -28.94 -31.78
C ALA A 701 -14.95 -30.15 -32.62
N GLN A 702 -13.70 -30.20 -33.08
CA GLN A 702 -13.15 -31.32 -33.86
C GLN A 702 -13.10 -32.62 -33.03
N VAL A 703 -12.74 -32.53 -31.75
CA VAL A 703 -12.61 -33.70 -30.86
C VAL A 703 -13.87 -33.98 -30.03
N GLY A 704 -14.90 -33.12 -30.14
CA GLY A 704 -16.19 -33.30 -29.47
C GLY A 704 -16.12 -33.10 -27.96
N LYS A 705 -15.27 -32.20 -27.47
CA LYS A 705 -15.13 -31.87 -26.04
C LYS A 705 -15.27 -30.37 -25.80
N GLU A 706 -15.74 -30.01 -24.61
CA GLU A 706 -15.74 -28.62 -24.14
C GLU A 706 -14.31 -28.18 -23.78
N ILE A 707 -14.08 -26.86 -23.80
CA ILE A 707 -12.77 -26.28 -23.50
C ILE A 707 -12.91 -25.03 -22.63
N ILE A 708 -12.02 -24.87 -21.65
CA ILE A 708 -11.90 -23.67 -20.80
C ILE A 708 -10.46 -23.15 -20.77
N VAL A 709 -10.31 -21.89 -20.39
CA VAL A 709 -9.02 -21.25 -20.09
C VAL A 709 -8.82 -21.23 -18.58
N THR A 710 -7.92 -22.05 -18.04
CA THR A 710 -7.70 -22.13 -16.58
C THR A 710 -6.74 -21.06 -16.06
N GLU A 711 -6.03 -20.36 -16.94
CA GLU A 711 -5.23 -19.19 -16.57
C GLU A 711 -5.18 -18.15 -17.69
N CYS A 712 -5.55 -16.91 -17.36
CA CYS A 712 -5.42 -15.74 -18.23
C CYS A 712 -5.35 -14.44 -17.43
N LEU A 713 -5.22 -13.30 -18.11
CA LEU A 713 -5.29 -11.95 -17.52
C LEU A 713 -4.32 -11.71 -16.34
N SER A 714 -3.10 -12.26 -16.43
CA SER A 714 -2.05 -12.00 -15.46
C SER A 714 -1.35 -10.67 -15.72
N ASN A 715 -0.88 -10.03 -14.64
CA ASN A 715 -0.09 -8.81 -14.67
C ASN A 715 1.34 -9.08 -14.17
N PHE A 716 2.02 -10.06 -14.76
CA PHE A 716 3.45 -10.19 -14.55
C PHE A 716 4.15 -9.00 -15.22
N PRO A 717 5.05 -8.27 -14.52
CA PRO A 717 5.80 -7.17 -15.13
C PRO A 717 6.63 -7.72 -16.28
N THR A 718 6.29 -7.31 -17.49
CA THR A 718 7.08 -7.59 -18.68
C THR A 718 7.53 -6.28 -19.30
N PRO A 719 8.69 -6.26 -19.98
CA PRO A 719 9.19 -5.05 -20.64
C PRO A 719 8.24 -4.43 -21.66
N ASP A 720 7.28 -5.21 -22.16
CA ASP A 720 6.53 -4.89 -23.37
C ASP A 720 5.09 -4.39 -23.11
N TRP A 721 4.48 -4.69 -21.94
CA TRP A 721 3.03 -4.44 -21.80
C TRP A 721 2.46 -4.24 -20.39
N TYR A 722 3.19 -4.56 -19.31
CA TYR A 722 2.77 -4.23 -17.94
C TYR A 722 3.91 -3.56 -17.19
N ASP A 723 3.73 -2.28 -16.89
CA ASP A 723 4.74 -1.44 -16.23
C ASP A 723 4.77 -1.59 -14.70
N GLY A 724 3.97 -2.51 -14.15
CA GLY A 724 3.84 -2.70 -12.70
C GLY A 724 2.80 -1.79 -12.04
N THR A 725 2.07 -0.97 -12.80
CA THR A 725 1.13 0.02 -12.26
C THR A 725 -0.33 -0.43 -12.30
N ASP A 726 -1.15 0.15 -11.43
CA ASP A 726 -2.61 -0.05 -11.41
C ASP A 726 -3.29 0.35 -12.74
N TRP A 727 -2.76 1.35 -13.43
CA TRP A 727 -3.27 1.81 -14.73
C TRP A 727 -2.86 0.88 -15.87
N GLY A 728 -1.64 0.34 -15.83
CA GLY A 728 -1.21 -0.72 -16.73
C GLY A 728 -2.11 -1.95 -16.62
N GLN A 729 -2.47 -2.33 -15.40
CA GLN A 729 -3.42 -3.43 -15.13
C GLN A 729 -4.80 -3.12 -15.71
N LEU A 730 -5.36 -1.92 -15.46
CA LEU A 730 -6.66 -1.53 -16.01
C LEU A 730 -6.66 -1.57 -17.55
N ALA A 731 -5.64 -1.02 -18.19
CA ALA A 731 -5.53 -1.01 -19.65
C ALA A 731 -5.44 -2.43 -20.22
N HIS A 732 -4.74 -3.33 -19.53
CA HIS A 732 -4.68 -4.74 -19.91
C HIS A 732 -6.06 -5.42 -19.84
N TYR A 733 -6.82 -5.21 -18.76
CA TYR A 733 -8.18 -5.76 -18.62
C TYR A 733 -9.15 -5.16 -19.64
N GLN A 734 -9.09 -3.84 -19.89
CA GLN A 734 -9.94 -3.16 -20.86
C GLN A 734 -9.77 -3.69 -22.29
N ARG A 735 -8.55 -4.08 -22.67
CA ARG A 735 -8.27 -4.65 -23.99
C ARG A 735 -8.72 -6.10 -24.13
N ASN A 736 -8.49 -6.91 -23.10
CA ASN A 736 -8.54 -8.37 -23.23
C ASN A 736 -9.82 -9.01 -22.67
N LEU A 737 -10.46 -8.41 -21.66
CA LEU A 737 -11.69 -8.95 -21.08
C LEU A 737 -12.85 -9.00 -22.09
N PRO A 738 -13.07 -8.00 -22.97
CA PRO A 738 -14.09 -8.10 -24.02
C PRO A 738 -13.81 -9.25 -25.00
N ILE A 739 -12.54 -9.49 -25.33
CA ILE A 739 -12.12 -10.58 -26.23
C ILE A 739 -12.42 -11.95 -25.60
N LEU A 740 -12.22 -12.10 -24.29
CA LEU A 740 -12.60 -13.32 -23.57
C LEU A 740 -14.13 -13.51 -23.55
N ALA A 741 -14.88 -12.43 -23.31
CA ALA A 741 -16.35 -12.46 -23.28
C ALA A 741 -16.94 -12.84 -24.65
N GLU A 742 -16.50 -12.20 -25.73
CA GLU A 742 -16.89 -12.52 -27.11
C GLU A 742 -16.34 -13.89 -27.57
N GLY A 743 -15.18 -14.24 -27.03
CA GLY A 743 -14.48 -15.49 -27.26
C GLY A 743 -15.28 -16.70 -26.83
N GLY A 744 -16.27 -16.56 -25.94
CA GLY A 744 -17.25 -17.59 -25.56
C GLY A 744 -16.62 -18.92 -25.14
N ILE A 745 -15.53 -18.83 -24.38
CA ILE A 745 -14.86 -19.92 -23.67
C ILE A 745 -14.80 -19.49 -22.21
N GLY A 746 -15.12 -20.38 -21.28
CA GLY A 746 -14.99 -20.11 -19.84
C GLY A 746 -13.56 -19.83 -19.44
N TRP A 747 -13.34 -18.95 -18.47
CA TRP A 747 -11.99 -18.54 -18.10
C TRP A 747 -11.82 -18.26 -16.60
N THR A 748 -10.59 -18.41 -16.11
CA THR A 748 -10.17 -17.98 -14.78
C THR A 748 -8.98 -17.02 -14.83
N SER A 749 -9.17 -15.81 -14.30
CA SER A 749 -8.12 -14.78 -14.24
C SER A 749 -7.06 -15.09 -13.17
N TRP A 750 -5.83 -14.62 -13.36
CA TRP A 750 -4.74 -14.85 -12.41
C TRP A 750 -4.67 -13.77 -11.31
N GLY A 751 -4.92 -14.16 -10.06
CA GLY A 751 -4.75 -13.34 -8.86
C GLY A 751 -6.01 -12.57 -8.45
N LEU A 752 -6.49 -12.82 -7.23
CA LEU A 752 -7.65 -12.11 -6.67
C LEU A 752 -7.25 -10.95 -5.76
N VAL A 753 -6.43 -11.23 -4.75
CA VAL A 753 -6.05 -10.28 -3.71
C VAL A 753 -4.56 -9.99 -3.80
N CYS A 754 -4.13 -8.77 -3.53
CA CYS A 754 -2.73 -8.43 -3.37
C CYS A 754 -2.16 -9.11 -2.12
N GLY A 755 -1.65 -10.32 -2.31
CA GLY A 755 -1.06 -11.17 -1.29
C GLY A 755 0.47 -11.15 -1.27
N ASN A 756 1.03 -12.16 -0.61
CA ASN A 756 2.45 -12.45 -0.67
C ASN A 756 2.82 -13.11 -2.02
N LEU A 757 4.01 -12.81 -2.55
CA LEU A 757 4.58 -13.41 -3.78
C LEU A 757 4.03 -12.81 -5.10
N PHE A 758 3.55 -13.60 -6.07
CA PHE A 758 3.13 -13.05 -7.38
C PHE A 758 1.82 -12.26 -7.31
N GLU A 759 0.96 -12.58 -6.35
CA GLU A 759 -0.31 -11.90 -6.13
C GLU A 759 -0.16 -10.41 -5.81
N THR A 760 1.01 -10.00 -5.30
CA THR A 760 1.35 -8.60 -5.04
C THR A 760 1.13 -7.71 -6.27
N PHE A 761 1.35 -8.23 -7.48
CA PHE A 761 1.19 -7.48 -8.73
C PHE A 761 -0.05 -7.87 -9.52
N THR A 762 -0.51 -9.12 -9.39
CA THR A 762 -1.60 -9.65 -10.21
C THR A 762 -2.98 -9.46 -9.58
N GLY A 763 -3.07 -9.32 -8.25
CA GLY A 763 -4.33 -9.16 -7.52
C GLY A 763 -5.17 -7.98 -8.00
N LEU A 764 -6.49 -8.14 -7.96
CA LEU A 764 -7.50 -7.13 -8.27
C LEU A 764 -7.92 -6.32 -7.02
N MET A 765 -7.79 -6.93 -5.84
CA MET A 765 -8.25 -6.39 -4.57
C MET A 765 -7.07 -6.20 -3.61
N TYR A 766 -7.05 -5.14 -2.82
CA TYR A 766 -6.16 -5.06 -1.67
C TYR A 766 -6.73 -5.89 -0.50
N GLN A 767 -5.89 -6.35 0.42
CA GLN A 767 -6.30 -7.11 1.61
C GLN A 767 -7.34 -6.37 2.48
N THR A 768 -7.29 -5.04 2.44
CA THR A 768 -8.21 -4.10 3.11
C THR A 768 -9.60 -4.06 2.47
N GLY A 769 -9.79 -4.66 1.29
CA GLY A 769 -11.04 -4.61 0.53
C GLY A 769 -11.12 -3.46 -0.48
N PHE A 770 -10.08 -2.62 -0.59
CA PHE A 770 -10.01 -1.63 -1.66
C PHE A 770 -9.85 -2.31 -3.02
N ARG A 771 -10.62 -1.82 -4.01
CA ARG A 771 -10.54 -2.26 -5.40
C ARG A 771 -9.40 -1.53 -6.11
N ARG A 772 -8.53 -2.25 -6.82
CA ARG A 772 -7.67 -1.63 -7.83
C ARG A 772 -8.54 -1.14 -9.00
N PRO A 773 -8.07 -0.16 -9.81
CA PRO A 773 -8.84 0.35 -10.95
C PRO A 773 -9.39 -0.74 -11.88
N ALA A 774 -8.61 -1.79 -12.16
CA ALA A 774 -9.04 -2.92 -12.97
C ALA A 774 -10.21 -3.70 -12.35
N ALA A 775 -10.27 -3.80 -11.03
CA ALA A 775 -11.36 -4.50 -10.35
C ALA A 775 -12.71 -3.79 -10.52
N ASN A 776 -12.73 -2.46 -10.60
CA ASN A 776 -13.95 -1.72 -10.93
C ASN A 776 -14.44 -2.03 -12.34
N PHE A 777 -13.52 -2.13 -13.31
CA PHE A 777 -13.85 -2.51 -14.68
C PHE A 777 -14.37 -3.95 -14.75
N VAL A 778 -13.71 -4.90 -14.08
CA VAL A 778 -14.15 -6.30 -13.98
C VAL A 778 -15.56 -6.38 -13.37
N ALA A 779 -15.80 -5.71 -12.24
CA ALA A 779 -17.12 -5.69 -11.60
C ALA A 779 -18.21 -5.16 -12.53
N GLY A 780 -17.93 -4.07 -13.26
CA GLY A 780 -18.86 -3.52 -14.25
C GLY A 780 -19.10 -4.43 -15.45
N SER A 781 -18.09 -5.18 -15.90
CA SER A 781 -18.19 -6.11 -17.04
C SER A 781 -18.88 -7.43 -16.70
N LEU A 782 -18.69 -7.95 -15.49
CA LEU A 782 -19.25 -9.25 -15.07
C LEU A 782 -20.62 -9.11 -14.40
N GLY A 783 -21.15 -7.89 -14.26
CA GLY A 783 -22.39 -7.67 -13.50
C GLY A 783 -22.22 -7.91 -12.00
N GLY A 784 -21.00 -7.78 -11.48
CA GLY A 784 -20.74 -7.67 -10.05
C GLY A 784 -21.45 -6.43 -9.49
N PHE A 785 -21.56 -6.34 -8.17
CA PHE A 785 -22.04 -5.10 -7.54
C PHE A 785 -21.05 -3.97 -7.88
N VAL A 786 -21.38 -3.22 -8.93
CA VAL A 786 -21.02 -1.83 -9.06
C VAL A 786 -21.78 -1.17 -7.93
N ASP A 787 -21.08 -0.75 -6.88
CA ASP A 787 -21.69 0.21 -5.95
C ASP A 787 -22.05 1.41 -6.84
N PRO A 788 -23.35 1.70 -7.07
CA PRO A 788 -23.76 2.78 -7.96
C PRO A 788 -23.41 4.16 -7.39
N ASP A 789 -22.85 4.21 -6.17
CA ASP A 789 -22.48 5.40 -5.41
C ASP A 789 -20.98 5.74 -5.51
#